data_AF-A0AA38IHD6-F1
#
_entry.id   AF-A0AA38IHD6-F1
#
_cell.length_a   1.000
_cell.length_b   1.000
_cell.length_c   1.000
_cell.angle_alpha   90.00
_cell.angle_beta   90.00
_cell.angle_gamma   90.00
#
_symmetry.space_group_name_H-M   'P 1'
#
loop_
_entity.id
_entity.type
_entity.pdbx_description
1 polymer ?
#
loop_
_entity_poly.entity_id
_entity_poly.type
_entity_poly.pdbx_seq_one_letter_code
_entity_poly.pdbx_strand_id
1 'polypeptide(L)'
;MSGQSAAHVELSARDSKTFTVSVNIEPESKTIFRLLYEELLERQVGQYELVINIHPGQIVKDLGVQVNIDESRPLTFVKTPSLRTGNEISKNDDKLDPSANIYFTDKYSAVVQFNPDINRQKQFAENLGGNTENGLAGQFVVQYDVERDPQGGEVLVKDGYFVHFFAPSELEPLPKHIVFVLDHSGSMSGRKLDQLIEAMQNILSELNAKDLFNIVRFYDDASVWDPVENKFKTVELSSPKYGELEPFLREANLPQPAEATEENIKKAKDIVTDKSLLGNTNIIAGLEVGVFLTKRTQENKSKKYEPMIIFLTDGLPNVGIGSTDEITNIVTKLNTGEKRAAIFSLSFGLGAEKTFLKKLSSKNLGFSRHIYEAADASLQLQDFYRLISSPLMSNITFKYVDGASEVTKTHYPILFKGSEIVVAGRTGSNVDFLPRVIGICTIGPVIFNTTRTEPVTSLERLWAYLTVSQMLTQRETAENKTELTKKALDLALKYSFVTDVTSLVVVKPNQTDSVDAEVVAPTPASIAGGAQFSSGQHVLFDYAHPIALSEPIAPPPAFYPSTTTVLSTYATTEQPSIPQWLQDLKNHNESITTPQGSFKLGRGGDVTIRPNCPKTPNNSTGVCTIIYDCPQVFSLLTDVNIYLQYFCPLNEYAGVCCPV
;
A
#
# COMPACT_ATOMS: atom_id res chain seq x y z
N MET A 1 -38.56 -1.17 -8.06
CA MET A 1 -37.63 -0.27 -8.78
C MET A 1 -37.34 0.92 -7.89
N SER A 2 -36.27 0.82 -7.10
CA SER A 2 -35.68 1.93 -6.37
C SER A 2 -34.23 1.96 -6.81
N GLY A 3 -33.88 2.94 -7.63
CA GLY A 3 -32.48 3.22 -7.94
C GLY A 3 -31.80 3.67 -6.67
N GLN A 4 -31.13 2.76 -5.98
CA GLN A 4 -30.02 3.12 -5.11
C GLN A 4 -28.95 3.66 -6.07
N SER A 5 -28.91 4.98 -6.17
CA SER A 5 -28.08 5.73 -7.10
C SER A 5 -26.60 5.42 -6.86
N ALA A 6 -25.84 5.41 -7.96
CA ALA A 6 -24.39 5.19 -8.00
C ALA A 6 -23.58 6.00 -6.96
N ALA A 7 -24.14 7.10 -6.44
CA ALA A 7 -23.58 7.92 -5.38
C ALA A 7 -23.36 7.17 -4.04
N HIS A 8 -24.22 6.21 -3.66
CA HIS A 8 -24.02 5.46 -2.40
C HIS A 8 -22.89 4.43 -2.49
N VAL A 9 -22.59 3.94 -3.69
CA VAL A 9 -21.48 3.01 -3.96
C VAL A 9 -20.15 3.77 -4.10
N GLU A 10 -20.18 5.03 -4.56
CA GLU A 10 -19.02 5.93 -4.54
C GLU A 10 -18.57 6.34 -3.13
N LEU A 11 -19.45 6.23 -2.13
CA LEU A 11 -19.20 6.67 -0.75
C LEU A 11 -18.55 5.63 0.15
N SER A 12 -18.59 4.34 -0.21
CA SER A 12 -17.80 3.31 0.47
C SER A 12 -16.40 3.27 -0.16
N ALA A 13 -15.36 3.69 0.56
CA ALA A 13 -13.99 3.60 0.07
C ALA A 13 -13.59 2.13 -0.14
N ARG A 14 -13.00 1.80 -1.30
CA ARG A 14 -12.75 0.47 -1.88
C ARG A 14 -11.99 -0.52 -0.99
N ASP A 15 -11.35 -0.03 0.06
CA ASP A 15 -10.62 -0.83 1.04
C ASP A 15 -10.89 -0.37 2.49
N SER A 16 -12.07 0.22 2.75
CA SER A 16 -12.51 0.66 4.08
C SER A 16 -13.63 -0.23 4.63
N LYS A 17 -13.66 -0.40 5.96
CA LYS A 17 -14.81 -0.96 6.68
C LYS A 17 -15.60 0.18 7.32
N THR A 18 -16.91 0.20 7.09
CA THR A 18 -17.80 1.16 7.75
C THR A 18 -18.19 0.65 9.13
N PHE A 19 -18.00 1.48 10.15
CA PHE A 19 -18.48 1.23 11.50
C PHE A 19 -19.49 2.31 11.88
N THR A 20 -20.74 1.90 12.17
CA THR A 20 -21.84 2.81 12.47
C THR A 20 -22.40 2.52 13.86
N VAL A 21 -22.58 3.56 14.65
CA VAL A 21 -23.25 3.50 15.96
C VAL A 21 -24.30 4.60 16.03
N SER A 22 -25.53 4.23 16.31
CA SER A 22 -26.66 5.16 16.46
C SER A 22 -27.10 5.23 17.92
N VAL A 23 -27.07 6.43 18.51
CA VAL A 23 -27.46 6.67 19.91
C VAL A 23 -28.43 7.85 19.97
N ASN A 24 -29.56 7.65 20.66
CA ASN A 24 -30.45 8.74 21.01
C ASN A 24 -29.86 9.51 22.19
N ILE A 25 -29.69 10.83 22.03
CA ILE A 25 -29.14 11.71 23.06
C ILE A 25 -30.23 12.60 23.63
N GLU A 26 -30.11 12.95 24.90
CA GLU A 26 -31.04 13.88 25.55
C GLU A 26 -30.81 15.32 25.03
N PRO A 27 -31.85 16.17 25.02
CA PRO A 27 -31.70 17.59 24.67
C PRO A 27 -30.61 18.27 25.51
N GLU A 28 -29.83 19.16 24.88
CA GLU A 28 -28.75 19.93 25.53
C GLU A 28 -27.59 19.09 26.11
N SER A 29 -27.57 17.77 25.87
CA SER A 29 -26.49 16.91 26.31
C SER A 29 -25.27 16.99 25.39
N LYS A 30 -24.08 16.78 25.95
CA LYS A 30 -22.83 16.63 25.20
C LYS A 30 -22.42 15.16 25.19
N THR A 31 -22.31 14.59 23.99
CA THR A 31 -21.85 13.20 23.81
C THR A 31 -20.48 13.20 23.16
N ILE A 32 -19.61 12.27 23.57
CA ILE A 32 -18.28 12.08 23.01
C ILE A 32 -18.16 10.64 22.54
N PHE A 33 -17.87 10.46 21.25
CA PHE A 33 -17.55 9.16 20.67
C PHE A 33 -16.03 9.03 20.55
N ARG A 34 -15.49 7.88 20.95
CA ARG A 34 -14.07 7.55 20.81
C ARG A 34 -13.96 6.17 20.17
N LEU A 35 -13.26 6.10 19.05
CA LEU A 35 -12.90 4.87 18.38
C LEU A 35 -11.38 4.78 18.36
N LEU A 36 -10.85 3.63 18.79
CA LEU A 36 -9.45 3.28 18.66
C LEU A 36 -9.35 2.07 17.74
N TYR A 37 -8.48 2.15 16.75
CA TYR A 37 -8.12 1.03 15.89
C TYR A 37 -6.60 1.02 15.71
N GLU A 38 -6.09 -0.14 15.33
CA GLU A 38 -4.67 -0.35 15.06
C GLU A 38 -4.55 -1.05 13.70
N GLU A 39 -3.55 -0.66 12.93
CA GLU A 39 -3.20 -1.29 11.67
C GLU A 39 -1.68 -1.39 11.54
N LEU A 40 -1.24 -2.37 10.75
CA LEU A 40 0.15 -2.45 10.32
C LEU A 40 0.28 -1.71 8.99
N LEU A 41 1.08 -0.65 8.96
CA LEU A 41 1.43 0.01 7.70
C LEU A 41 2.34 -0.91 6.88
N GLU A 42 1.95 -1.18 5.65
CA GLU A 42 2.76 -1.93 4.69
C GLU A 42 3.57 -0.98 3.82
N ARG A 43 4.87 -1.26 3.69
CA ARG A 43 5.71 -0.51 2.76
C ARG A 43 5.46 -0.97 1.34
N GLN A 44 5.05 -0.06 0.47
CA GLN A 44 4.78 -0.35 -0.93
C GLN A 44 5.32 0.78 -1.80
N VAL A 45 5.89 0.42 -2.96
CA VAL A 45 6.45 1.40 -3.92
C VAL A 45 7.44 2.37 -3.26
N GLY A 46 8.18 1.90 -2.25
CA GLY A 46 9.23 2.66 -1.59
C GLY A 46 8.75 3.61 -0.48
N GLN A 47 7.53 3.46 0.02
CA GLN A 47 7.00 4.32 1.08
C GLN A 47 5.91 3.61 1.90
N TYR A 48 5.67 4.08 3.12
CA TYR A 48 4.45 3.79 3.87
C TYR A 48 3.38 4.82 3.52
N GLU A 49 2.12 4.39 3.52
CA GLU A 49 0.97 5.24 3.27
C GLU A 49 -0.09 5.02 4.34
N LEU A 50 -0.39 6.07 5.11
CA LEU A 50 -1.52 6.11 6.05
C LEU A 50 -2.68 6.86 5.38
N VAL A 51 -3.82 6.20 5.24
CA VAL A 51 -5.03 6.76 4.62
C VAL A 51 -6.10 6.98 5.67
N ILE A 52 -6.52 8.23 5.85
CA ILE A 52 -7.54 8.63 6.81
C ILE A 52 -8.78 9.09 6.03
N ASN A 53 -9.87 8.32 6.14
CA ASN A 53 -11.14 8.66 5.53
C ASN A 53 -11.86 9.73 6.37
N ILE A 54 -12.10 10.90 5.79
CA ILE A 54 -12.79 12.03 6.45
C ILE A 54 -14.14 12.20 5.77
N HIS A 55 -15.21 11.87 6.51
CA HIS A 55 -16.60 12.02 6.04
C HIS A 55 -17.53 12.36 7.22
N PRO A 56 -17.55 13.60 7.71
CA PRO A 56 -18.39 14.01 8.82
C PRO A 56 -19.88 14.13 8.46
N GLY A 57 -20.22 14.25 7.17
CA GLY A 57 -21.60 14.42 6.69
C GLY A 57 -22.21 15.80 6.97
N GLN A 58 -21.44 16.71 7.56
CA GLN A 58 -21.79 18.11 7.82
C GLN A 58 -20.50 18.92 7.99
N ILE A 59 -20.62 20.25 7.89
CA ILE A 59 -19.52 21.15 8.27
C ILE A 59 -19.20 21.01 9.76
N VAL A 60 -17.92 20.78 10.07
CA VAL A 60 -17.42 20.63 11.44
C VAL A 60 -16.63 21.88 11.82
N LYS A 61 -17.00 22.53 12.94
CA LYS A 61 -16.35 23.76 13.39
C LYS A 61 -14.86 23.57 13.68
N ASP A 62 -14.53 22.50 14.41
CA ASP A 62 -13.17 22.19 14.86
C ASP A 62 -12.74 20.82 14.27
N LEU A 63 -12.60 20.77 12.93
CA LEU A 63 -12.10 19.58 12.24
C LEU A 63 -10.57 19.57 12.28
N GLY A 64 -9.98 18.49 12.80
CA GLY A 64 -8.54 18.35 12.90
C GLY A 64 -8.10 16.90 12.80
N VAL A 65 -7.00 16.68 12.08
CA VAL A 65 -6.26 15.42 12.02
C VAL A 65 -4.83 15.70 12.45
N GLN A 66 -4.34 14.95 13.42
CA GLN A 66 -2.94 14.96 13.82
C GLN A 66 -2.36 13.56 13.69
N VAL A 67 -1.25 13.45 12.96
CA VAL A 67 -0.48 12.21 12.84
C VAL A 67 0.88 12.44 13.47
N ASN A 68 1.22 11.61 14.46
CA ASN A 68 2.53 11.58 15.07
C ASN A 68 3.26 10.33 14.55
N ILE A 69 4.43 10.53 13.97
CA ILE A 69 5.30 9.47 13.44
C ILE A 69 6.50 9.38 14.36
N ASP A 70 6.80 8.18 14.85
CA ASP A 70 7.95 7.88 15.71
C ASP A 70 8.59 6.57 15.23
N GLU A 71 9.79 6.65 14.67
CA GLU A 71 10.48 5.52 14.05
C GLU A 71 11.83 5.20 14.74
N SER A 72 12.27 3.96 14.61
CA SER A 72 13.61 3.51 15.07
C SER A 72 14.75 4.07 14.21
N ARG A 73 14.45 4.43 12.96
CA ARG A 73 15.38 4.90 11.95
C ARG A 73 15.03 6.30 11.46
N PRO A 74 16.02 7.08 11.00
CA PRO A 74 15.77 8.44 10.53
C PRO A 74 14.73 8.48 9.40
N LEU A 75 13.78 9.39 9.50
CA LEU A 75 12.82 9.69 8.44
C LEU A 75 13.56 10.31 7.25
N THR A 76 13.31 9.78 6.04
CA THR A 76 13.88 10.31 4.80
C THR A 76 13.02 11.43 4.23
N PHE A 77 11.70 11.29 4.33
CA PHE A 77 10.73 12.32 3.99
C PHE A 77 9.40 12.07 4.72
N VAL A 78 8.60 13.12 4.83
CA VAL A 78 7.18 13.06 5.22
C VAL A 78 6.44 14.04 4.31
N LYS A 79 5.34 13.61 3.69
CA LYS A 79 4.54 14.44 2.77
C LYS A 79 3.06 14.09 2.84
N THR A 80 2.24 15.03 2.38
CA THR A 80 0.78 14.88 2.27
C THR A 80 0.36 15.19 0.83
N PRO A 81 0.09 14.18 -0.02
CA PRO A 81 -0.39 14.41 -1.38
C PRO A 81 -1.80 15.03 -1.38
N SER A 82 -2.28 15.41 -2.57
CA SER A 82 -3.64 15.91 -2.77
C SER A 82 -4.68 14.97 -2.18
N LEU A 83 -5.76 15.55 -1.63
CA LEU A 83 -6.92 14.81 -1.15
C LEU A 83 -7.51 13.96 -2.30
N ARG A 84 -7.91 12.73 -1.99
CA ARG A 84 -8.50 11.80 -2.97
C ARG A 84 -10.00 11.71 -2.77
N THR A 85 -10.75 11.57 -3.86
CA THR A 85 -12.13 11.04 -3.79
C THR A 85 -12.02 9.57 -3.40
N GLY A 86 -12.84 9.11 -2.46
CA GLY A 86 -12.58 7.90 -1.65
C GLY A 86 -12.32 6.57 -2.38
N ASN A 87 -12.43 6.55 -3.70
CA ASN A 87 -12.31 5.36 -4.53
C ASN A 87 -11.36 5.49 -5.72
N GLU A 88 -10.89 6.69 -6.07
CA GLU A 88 -10.07 6.89 -7.27
C GLU A 88 -8.63 7.23 -6.91
N ILE A 89 -7.70 6.60 -7.61
CA ILE A 89 -6.29 7.01 -7.59
C ILE A 89 -6.19 8.32 -8.38
N SER A 90 -6.38 9.45 -7.69
CA SER A 90 -6.32 10.78 -8.31
C SER A 90 -4.88 11.19 -8.61
N LYS A 91 -4.67 11.83 -9.76
CA LYS A 91 -3.42 12.56 -10.05
C LYS A 91 -3.32 13.78 -9.12
N ASN A 92 -2.11 14.23 -8.81
CA ASN A 92 -1.91 15.45 -8.03
C ASN A 92 -2.70 16.62 -8.65
N ASP A 93 -3.56 17.21 -7.85
CA ASP A 93 -4.34 18.41 -8.17
C ASP A 93 -4.05 19.47 -7.10
N ASP A 94 -3.51 20.60 -7.53
CA ASP A 94 -3.14 21.72 -6.66
C ASP A 94 -4.35 22.27 -5.89
N LYS A 95 -5.57 22.14 -6.45
CA LYS A 95 -6.82 22.57 -5.79
C LYS A 95 -7.21 21.67 -4.62
N LEU A 96 -6.68 20.46 -4.59
CA LEU A 96 -6.90 19.45 -3.55
C LEU A 96 -5.71 19.32 -2.60
N ASP A 97 -4.73 20.24 -2.67
CA ASP A 97 -3.64 20.28 -1.70
C ASP A 97 -4.21 20.46 -0.27
N PRO A 98 -3.96 19.51 0.65
CA PRO A 98 -4.40 19.65 2.03
C PRO A 98 -3.74 20.83 2.75
N SER A 99 -2.58 21.29 2.28
CA SER A 99 -1.77 22.33 2.93
C SER A 99 -1.53 22.04 4.42
N ALA A 100 -1.28 20.76 4.74
CA ALA A 100 -1.04 20.30 6.10
C ALA A 100 0.31 20.83 6.61
N ASN A 101 0.38 21.17 7.90
CA ASN A 101 1.63 21.57 8.53
C ASN A 101 2.41 20.32 8.92
N ILE A 102 3.69 20.27 8.54
CA ILE A 102 4.59 19.15 8.85
C ILE A 102 5.79 19.70 9.64
N TYR A 103 6.02 19.15 10.83
CA TYR A 103 7.12 19.54 11.71
C TYR A 103 7.93 18.31 12.10
N PHE A 104 9.23 18.31 11.83
CA PHE A 104 10.16 17.31 12.35
C PHE A 104 10.59 17.73 13.76
N THR A 105 10.28 16.92 14.76
CA THR A 105 10.73 17.17 16.15
C THR A 105 12.18 16.77 16.32
N ASP A 106 12.60 15.73 15.62
CA ASP A 106 13.99 15.32 15.42
C ASP A 106 14.10 14.52 14.11
N LYS A 107 15.19 13.77 13.91
CA LYS A 107 15.39 12.99 12.68
C LYS A 107 14.54 11.71 12.59
N TYR A 108 13.98 11.24 13.69
CA TYR A 108 13.19 10.01 13.82
C TYR A 108 11.69 10.27 13.90
N SER A 109 11.33 11.49 14.32
CA SER A 109 9.95 11.83 14.67
C SER A 109 9.42 13.05 13.92
N ALA A 110 8.16 12.98 13.51
CA ALA A 110 7.46 14.05 12.81
C ALA A 110 6.00 14.17 13.23
N VAL A 111 5.46 15.38 13.18
CA VAL A 111 4.06 15.69 13.45
C VAL A 111 3.44 16.32 12.21
N VAL A 112 2.34 15.74 11.73
CA VAL A 112 1.53 16.26 10.63
C VAL A 112 0.20 16.75 11.18
N GLN A 113 -0.19 17.99 10.86
CA GLN A 113 -1.43 18.61 11.31
C GLN A 113 -2.24 19.13 10.12
N PHE A 114 -3.47 18.63 10.00
CA PHE A 114 -4.44 19.07 9.01
C PHE A 114 -5.71 19.58 9.71
N ASN A 115 -5.89 20.90 9.70
CA ASN A 115 -6.95 21.60 10.44
C ASN A 115 -7.70 22.56 9.49
N PRO A 116 -8.49 22.06 8.52
CA PRO A 116 -9.18 22.91 7.57
C PRO A 116 -10.31 23.70 8.24
N ASP A 117 -10.30 25.02 8.05
CA ASP A 117 -11.41 25.86 8.49
C ASP A 117 -12.69 25.60 7.68
N ILE A 118 -13.79 26.23 8.08
CA ILE A 118 -15.10 26.06 7.43
C ILE A 118 -15.06 26.42 5.94
N ASN A 119 -14.31 27.44 5.54
CA ASN A 119 -14.23 27.86 4.14
C ASN A 119 -13.46 26.83 3.32
N ARG A 120 -12.36 26.33 3.86
CA ARG A 120 -11.53 25.30 3.22
C ARG A 120 -12.28 23.97 3.10
N GLN A 121 -13.07 23.58 4.10
CA GLN A 121 -13.96 22.41 4.01
C GLN A 121 -14.94 22.53 2.85
N LYS A 122 -15.57 23.71 2.66
CA LYS A 122 -16.48 23.95 1.52
C LYS A 122 -15.76 23.92 0.18
N GLN A 123 -14.58 24.51 0.08
CA GLN A 123 -13.75 24.46 -1.14
C GLN A 123 -13.40 23.03 -1.52
N PHE A 124 -12.96 22.21 -0.56
CA PHE A 124 -12.65 20.81 -0.83
C PHE A 124 -13.89 20.02 -1.23
N ALA A 125 -15.04 20.25 -0.55
CA ALA A 125 -16.29 19.62 -0.93
C ALA A 125 -16.67 19.91 -2.39
N GLU A 126 -16.55 21.18 -2.82
CA GLU A 126 -16.80 21.58 -4.21
C GLU A 126 -15.81 20.95 -5.20
N ASN A 127 -14.50 21.01 -4.90
CA ASN A 127 -13.45 20.46 -5.78
C ASN A 127 -13.52 18.93 -5.91
N LEU A 128 -13.99 18.23 -4.87
CA LEU A 128 -14.20 16.78 -4.88
C LEU A 128 -15.57 16.38 -5.49
N GLY A 129 -16.37 17.34 -5.95
CA GLY A 129 -17.69 17.08 -6.55
C GLY A 129 -18.81 16.74 -5.55
N GLY A 130 -18.59 17.02 -4.26
CA GLY A 130 -19.56 16.81 -3.18
C GLY A 130 -20.45 18.03 -2.88
N ASN A 131 -21.42 17.84 -1.97
CA ASN A 131 -22.25 18.94 -1.48
C ASN A 131 -21.50 19.75 -0.41
N THR A 132 -21.33 21.05 -0.63
CA THR A 132 -20.67 21.99 0.31
C THR A 132 -21.31 22.05 1.70
N GLU A 133 -22.59 21.71 1.83
CA GLU A 133 -23.28 21.65 3.14
C GLU A 133 -22.85 20.43 3.97
N ASN A 134 -22.43 19.35 3.31
CA ASN A 134 -21.99 18.11 3.95
C ASN A 134 -20.53 18.16 4.43
N GLY A 135 -19.83 19.27 4.16
CA GLY A 135 -18.42 19.44 4.50
C GLY A 135 -17.48 18.55 3.69
N LEU A 136 -16.23 18.44 4.17
CA LEU A 136 -15.17 17.68 3.50
C LEU A 136 -15.50 16.18 3.50
N ALA A 137 -15.61 15.58 2.31
CA ALA A 137 -15.76 14.15 2.11
C ALA A 137 -14.63 13.62 1.21
N GLY A 138 -13.58 13.05 1.81
CA GLY A 138 -12.42 12.57 1.05
C GLY A 138 -11.39 11.84 1.91
N GLN A 139 -10.29 11.45 1.27
CA GLN A 139 -9.16 10.79 1.92
C GLN A 139 -8.02 11.76 2.14
N PHE A 140 -7.60 11.89 3.40
CA PHE A 140 -6.36 12.55 3.77
C PHE A 140 -5.26 11.51 3.91
N VAL A 141 -4.14 11.73 3.24
CA VAL A 141 -3.07 10.73 3.11
C VAL A 141 -1.78 11.30 3.67
N VAL A 142 -1.08 10.51 4.47
CA VAL A 142 0.28 10.81 4.94
C VAL A 142 1.22 9.75 4.39
N GLN A 143 2.27 10.18 3.69
CA GLN A 143 3.29 9.30 3.12
C GLN A 143 4.64 9.61 3.75
N TYR A 144 5.38 8.58 4.14
CA TYR A 144 6.73 8.70 4.67
C TYR A 144 7.56 7.47 4.35
N ASP A 145 8.87 7.57 4.53
CA ASP A 145 9.77 6.41 4.52
C ASP A 145 10.96 6.67 5.46
N VAL A 146 11.60 5.59 5.90
CA VAL A 146 12.79 5.65 6.77
C VAL A 146 14.06 5.30 6.02
N GLU A 147 15.20 5.71 6.56
CA GLU A 147 16.53 5.30 6.12
C GLU A 147 16.64 3.77 6.16
N ARG A 148 17.34 3.20 5.17
CA ARG A 148 17.36 1.75 4.93
C ARG A 148 18.76 1.18 4.96
N ASP A 149 18.94 0.20 5.85
CA ASP A 149 20.19 -0.53 6.01
C ASP A 149 20.61 -1.23 4.71
N PRO A 150 21.83 -0.97 4.22
CA PRO A 150 22.43 -1.79 3.19
C PRO A 150 22.55 -3.27 3.60
N GLN A 151 22.70 -3.56 4.90
CA GLN A 151 22.85 -4.92 5.44
C GLN A 151 21.54 -5.67 5.65
N GLY A 152 20.44 -5.19 5.07
CA GLY A 152 19.21 -5.97 4.94
C GLY A 152 18.06 -5.55 5.85
N GLY A 153 18.27 -4.63 6.79
CA GLY A 153 17.18 -4.04 7.59
C GLY A 153 17.50 -4.03 9.07
N GLU A 154 16.49 -4.20 9.93
CA GLU A 154 16.66 -4.15 11.39
C GLU A 154 15.84 -5.19 12.13
N VAL A 155 16.33 -5.54 13.32
CA VAL A 155 15.62 -6.43 14.24
C VAL A 155 15.40 -5.70 15.54
N LEU A 156 14.15 -5.33 15.77
CA LEU A 156 13.68 -4.74 17.01
C LEU A 156 13.43 -5.85 18.02
N VAL A 157 13.96 -5.71 19.24
CA VAL A 157 13.74 -6.67 20.34
C VAL A 157 13.35 -5.93 21.61
N LYS A 158 12.23 -6.31 22.23
CA LYS A 158 11.76 -5.75 23.50
C LYS A 158 10.85 -6.72 24.24
N ASP A 159 11.00 -6.81 25.57
CA ASP A 159 10.10 -7.57 26.46
C ASP A 159 9.88 -9.05 26.06
N GLY A 160 10.89 -9.70 25.46
CA GLY A 160 10.78 -11.09 24.99
C GLY A 160 10.04 -11.25 23.65
N TYR A 161 9.81 -10.16 22.91
CA TYR A 161 9.27 -10.15 21.55
C TYR A 161 10.28 -9.54 20.58
N PHE A 162 10.21 -9.95 19.32
CA PHE A 162 11.00 -9.35 18.26
C PHE A 162 10.17 -9.09 17.00
N VAL A 163 10.60 -8.09 16.24
CA VAL A 163 10.12 -7.79 14.88
C VAL A 163 11.32 -7.51 14.00
N HIS A 164 11.41 -8.22 12.88
CA HIS A 164 12.48 -8.13 11.90
C HIS A 164 11.91 -7.49 10.63
N PHE A 165 12.32 -6.24 10.37
CA PHE A 165 12.05 -5.53 9.14
C PHE A 165 13.19 -5.77 8.15
N PHE A 166 12.88 -6.34 6.98
CA PHE A 166 13.87 -6.68 5.97
C PHE A 166 13.57 -6.00 4.64
N ALA A 167 14.41 -5.02 4.27
CA ALA A 167 14.31 -4.21 3.07
C ALA A 167 15.70 -3.68 2.64
N PRO A 168 16.60 -4.54 2.16
CA PRO A 168 17.92 -4.12 1.68
C PRO A 168 17.82 -3.05 0.58
N SER A 169 18.63 -1.98 0.71
CA SER A 169 18.60 -0.82 -0.18
C SER A 169 19.51 -0.92 -1.41
N GLU A 170 20.57 -1.72 -1.37
CA GLU A 170 21.65 -1.73 -2.39
C GLU A 170 21.59 -2.92 -3.37
N LEU A 171 20.44 -3.59 -3.50
CA LEU A 171 20.32 -4.73 -4.42
C LEU A 171 19.94 -4.30 -5.83
N GLU A 172 20.67 -4.84 -6.81
CA GLU A 172 20.32 -4.76 -8.22
C GLU A 172 19.12 -5.66 -8.55
N PRO A 173 18.12 -5.18 -9.31
CA PRO A 173 16.99 -6.00 -9.74
C PRO A 173 17.43 -7.24 -10.53
N LEU A 174 16.85 -8.38 -10.15
CA LEU A 174 16.91 -9.62 -10.92
C LEU A 174 16.21 -9.40 -12.26
N PRO A 175 16.86 -9.76 -13.40
CA PRO A 175 16.14 -9.91 -14.66
C PRO A 175 14.97 -10.87 -14.46
N LYS A 176 13.83 -10.60 -15.08
CA LYS A 176 12.66 -11.47 -14.96
C LYS A 176 12.21 -12.03 -16.29
N HIS A 177 11.54 -13.18 -16.26
CA HIS A 177 10.74 -13.67 -17.37
C HIS A 177 9.27 -13.59 -16.97
N ILE A 178 8.56 -12.63 -17.55
CA ILE A 178 7.15 -12.37 -17.23
C ILE A 178 6.23 -12.82 -18.36
N VAL A 179 5.23 -13.62 -18.02
CA VAL A 179 4.18 -14.03 -18.97
C VAL A 179 2.88 -13.34 -18.59
N PHE A 180 2.38 -12.48 -19.46
CA PHE A 180 1.06 -11.87 -19.32
C PHE A 180 0.03 -12.82 -19.91
N VAL A 181 -0.86 -13.37 -19.07
CA VAL A 181 -1.97 -14.25 -19.49
C VAL A 181 -3.25 -13.45 -19.34
N LEU A 182 -3.75 -12.94 -20.46
CA LEU A 182 -4.77 -11.90 -20.53
C LEU A 182 -6.07 -12.45 -21.12
N ASP A 183 -7.16 -12.25 -20.39
CA ASP A 183 -8.49 -12.61 -20.86
C ASP A 183 -8.93 -11.72 -22.02
N HIS A 184 -9.38 -12.36 -23.10
CA HIS A 184 -9.95 -11.74 -24.30
C HIS A 184 -11.37 -12.26 -24.57
N SER A 185 -12.06 -12.80 -23.55
CA SER A 185 -13.45 -13.23 -23.67
C SER A 185 -14.40 -12.06 -23.93
N GLY A 186 -15.62 -12.37 -24.40
CA GLY A 186 -16.61 -11.37 -24.75
C GLY A 186 -17.03 -10.43 -23.61
N SER A 187 -16.92 -10.89 -22.35
CA SER A 187 -17.22 -10.06 -21.17
C SER A 187 -16.25 -8.89 -20.99
N MET A 188 -15.02 -9.02 -21.50
CA MET A 188 -14.00 -7.96 -21.46
C MET A 188 -14.31 -6.81 -22.42
N SER A 189 -15.24 -6.99 -23.37
CA SER A 189 -15.53 -5.99 -24.40
C SER A 189 -15.92 -4.62 -23.84
N GLY A 190 -15.60 -3.57 -24.61
CA GLY A 190 -15.82 -2.19 -24.20
C GLY A 190 -14.77 -1.70 -23.21
N ARG A 191 -15.22 -1.05 -22.13
CA ARG A 191 -14.37 -0.28 -21.22
C ARG A 191 -13.26 -1.11 -20.57
N LYS A 192 -13.54 -2.36 -20.16
CA LYS A 192 -12.55 -3.23 -19.50
C LYS A 192 -11.37 -3.53 -20.41
N LEU A 193 -11.63 -3.94 -21.65
CA LEU A 193 -10.59 -4.18 -22.64
C LEU A 193 -9.84 -2.89 -22.98
N ASP A 194 -10.52 -1.75 -23.12
CA ASP A 194 -9.87 -0.46 -23.36
C ASP A 194 -8.90 -0.09 -22.23
N GLN A 195 -9.31 -0.30 -20.97
CA GLN A 195 -8.49 -0.03 -19.78
C GLN A 195 -7.35 -1.04 -19.62
N LEU A 196 -7.57 -2.31 -19.98
CA LEU A 196 -6.50 -3.31 -20.05
C LEU A 196 -5.46 -2.90 -21.09
N ILE A 197 -5.89 -2.48 -22.29
CA ILE A 197 -4.99 -2.04 -23.35
C ILE A 197 -4.20 -0.82 -22.89
N GLU A 198 -4.86 0.20 -22.33
CA GLU A 198 -4.19 1.38 -21.78
C GLU A 198 -3.14 1.01 -20.71
N ALA A 199 -3.51 0.14 -19.76
CA ALA A 199 -2.57 -0.34 -18.75
C ALA A 199 -1.38 -1.08 -19.37
N MET A 200 -1.63 -1.97 -20.34
CA MET A 200 -0.58 -2.73 -21.02
C MET A 200 0.36 -1.82 -21.82
N GLN A 201 -0.13 -0.75 -22.45
CA GLN A 201 0.74 0.25 -23.09
C GLN A 201 1.74 0.85 -22.10
N ASN A 202 1.29 1.17 -20.88
CA ASN A 202 2.14 1.73 -19.84
C ASN A 202 3.09 0.67 -19.27
N ILE A 203 2.56 -0.50 -18.89
CA ILE A 203 3.33 -1.60 -18.30
C ILE A 203 4.46 -2.07 -19.23
N LEU A 204 4.18 -2.23 -20.54
CA LEU A 204 5.20 -2.63 -21.51
C LEU A 204 6.34 -1.62 -21.61
N SER A 205 6.09 -0.34 -21.31
CA SER A 205 7.12 0.72 -21.28
C SER A 205 7.99 0.66 -20.03
N GLU A 206 7.49 0.04 -18.95
CA GLU A 206 8.18 -0.07 -17.66
C GLU A 206 9.02 -1.37 -17.56
N LEU A 207 9.02 -2.22 -18.59
CA LEU A 207 9.89 -3.40 -18.66
C LEU A 207 11.37 -2.99 -18.79
N ASN A 208 12.25 -3.67 -18.05
CA ASN A 208 13.69 -3.42 -18.17
C ASN A 208 14.23 -4.12 -19.42
N ALA A 209 15.20 -3.52 -20.11
CA ALA A 209 15.79 -4.10 -21.32
C ALA A 209 16.42 -5.50 -21.15
N LYS A 210 16.74 -5.88 -19.90
CA LYS A 210 17.25 -7.22 -19.55
C LYS A 210 16.13 -8.25 -19.35
N ASP A 211 14.87 -7.85 -19.33
CA ASP A 211 13.74 -8.73 -19.08
C ASP A 211 13.34 -9.51 -20.34
N LEU A 212 12.73 -10.67 -20.09
CA LEU A 212 12.05 -11.47 -21.09
C LEU A 212 10.54 -11.40 -20.85
N PHE A 213 9.76 -11.39 -21.93
CA PHE A 213 8.31 -11.43 -21.79
C PHE A 213 7.60 -12.24 -22.87
N ASN A 214 6.44 -12.78 -22.52
CA ASN A 214 5.45 -13.31 -23.45
C ASN A 214 4.09 -12.66 -23.18
N ILE A 215 3.30 -12.53 -24.24
CA ILE A 215 1.89 -12.16 -24.13
C ILE A 215 1.07 -13.36 -24.62
N VAL A 216 0.23 -13.87 -23.73
CA VAL A 216 -0.74 -14.92 -23.97
C VAL A 216 -2.11 -14.28 -23.86
N ARG A 217 -2.93 -14.42 -24.90
CA ARG A 217 -4.36 -14.12 -24.81
C ARG A 217 -5.14 -15.42 -24.76
N PHE A 218 -6.23 -15.46 -24.01
CA PHE A 218 -7.12 -16.61 -23.99
C PHE A 218 -8.58 -16.20 -24.12
N TYR A 219 -9.35 -17.01 -24.84
CA TYR A 219 -10.81 -16.98 -24.90
C TYR A 219 -11.29 -18.42 -25.00
N ASP A 220 -11.71 -18.93 -26.17
CA ASP A 220 -12.00 -20.35 -26.40
C ASP A 220 -10.72 -21.21 -26.40
N ASP A 221 -9.64 -20.65 -26.97
CA ASP A 221 -8.30 -21.22 -27.01
C ASP A 221 -7.28 -20.24 -26.42
N ALA A 222 -6.06 -20.73 -26.17
CA ALA A 222 -4.91 -19.88 -25.82
C ALA A 222 -4.11 -19.53 -27.08
N SER A 223 -3.61 -18.30 -27.18
CA SER A 223 -2.73 -17.85 -28.26
C SER A 223 -1.52 -17.12 -27.70
N VAL A 224 -0.35 -17.38 -28.27
CA VAL A 224 0.92 -16.76 -27.84
C VAL A 224 1.38 -15.76 -28.90
N TRP A 225 1.73 -14.55 -28.49
CA TRP A 225 2.28 -13.55 -29.40
C TRP A 225 3.67 -13.95 -29.91
N ASP A 226 3.85 -13.87 -31.23
CA ASP A 226 5.13 -14.04 -31.92
C ASP A 226 5.76 -12.67 -32.25
N PRO A 227 6.91 -12.32 -31.65
CA PRO A 227 7.57 -11.03 -31.91
C PRO A 227 8.19 -10.90 -33.30
N VAL A 228 8.42 -12.02 -34.01
CA VAL A 228 9.02 -12.03 -35.36
C VAL A 228 7.95 -11.70 -36.40
N GLU A 229 6.82 -12.41 -36.36
CA GLU A 229 5.71 -12.17 -37.29
C GLU A 229 4.77 -11.04 -36.86
N ASN A 230 4.90 -10.60 -35.60
CA ASN A 230 4.00 -9.69 -34.91
C ASN A 230 2.52 -10.10 -34.99
N LYS A 231 2.26 -11.38 -34.69
CA LYS A 231 0.92 -11.99 -34.72
C LYS A 231 0.75 -12.96 -33.57
N PHE A 232 -0.49 -13.21 -33.19
CA PHE A 232 -0.81 -14.29 -32.26
C PHE A 232 -0.86 -15.64 -32.98
N LYS A 233 -0.13 -16.61 -32.43
CA LYS A 233 -0.20 -18.01 -32.85
C LYS A 233 -1.11 -18.77 -31.90
N THR A 234 -2.26 -19.22 -32.40
CA THR A 234 -3.22 -20.02 -31.64
C THR A 234 -2.66 -21.40 -31.34
N VAL A 235 -2.87 -21.86 -30.11
CA VAL A 235 -2.61 -23.23 -29.69
C VAL A 235 -3.86 -24.04 -30.02
N GLU A 236 -3.88 -24.73 -31.17
CA GLU A 236 -5.03 -25.52 -31.60
C GLU A 236 -5.17 -26.79 -30.74
N LEU A 237 -6.02 -26.72 -29.72
CA LEU A 237 -6.25 -27.82 -28.80
C LEU A 237 -7.35 -28.74 -29.35
N SER A 238 -6.98 -29.78 -30.11
CA SER A 238 -7.94 -30.80 -30.57
C SER A 238 -8.22 -31.81 -29.45
N SER A 239 -9.38 -31.72 -28.80
CA SER A 239 -9.78 -32.56 -27.66
C SER A 239 -8.72 -32.59 -26.52
N PRO A 240 -8.41 -31.43 -25.92
CA PRO A 240 -7.32 -31.32 -24.95
C PRO A 240 -7.55 -32.17 -23.71
N LYS A 241 -6.50 -32.87 -23.29
CA LYS A 241 -6.42 -33.46 -21.96
C LYS A 241 -5.68 -32.48 -21.04
N TYR A 242 -6.44 -31.56 -20.46
CA TYR A 242 -5.92 -30.57 -19.51
C TYR A 242 -5.21 -31.25 -18.33
N GLY A 243 -4.12 -30.64 -17.87
CA GLY A 243 -3.17 -31.19 -16.91
C GLY A 243 -2.08 -32.07 -17.53
N GLU A 244 -2.18 -32.38 -18.82
CA GLU A 244 -1.23 -33.19 -19.58
C GLU A 244 -0.89 -32.55 -20.94
N LEU A 245 -1.04 -31.22 -21.09
CA LEU A 245 -0.79 -30.54 -22.36
C LEU A 245 0.70 -30.44 -22.73
N GLU A 246 1.60 -30.58 -21.77
CA GLU A 246 3.04 -30.31 -21.97
C GLU A 246 3.67 -31.03 -23.18
N PRO A 247 3.45 -32.34 -23.44
CA PRO A 247 3.99 -33.01 -24.63
C PRO A 247 3.53 -32.34 -25.93
N PHE A 248 2.24 -32.01 -26.03
CA PHE A 248 1.68 -31.32 -27.20
C PHE A 248 2.26 -29.91 -27.35
N LEU A 249 2.38 -29.15 -26.25
CA LEU A 249 2.93 -27.79 -26.28
C LEU A 249 4.40 -27.76 -26.71
N ARG A 250 5.17 -28.82 -26.45
CA ARG A 250 6.55 -28.97 -26.95
C ARG A 250 6.59 -29.15 -28.47
N GLU A 251 5.59 -29.78 -29.06
CA GLU A 251 5.47 -30.00 -30.51
C GLU A 251 4.83 -28.83 -31.25
N ALA A 252 4.00 -28.01 -30.57
CA ALA A 252 3.27 -26.88 -31.14
C ALA A 252 4.16 -25.73 -31.66
N ASN A 253 5.49 -25.82 -31.50
CA ASN A 253 6.48 -24.82 -31.92
C ASN A 253 6.08 -23.39 -31.50
N LEU A 254 5.77 -23.20 -30.22
CA LEU A 254 5.31 -21.92 -29.69
C LEU A 254 6.43 -20.87 -29.73
N PRO A 255 6.11 -19.58 -29.99
CA PRO A 255 7.11 -18.50 -30.07
C PRO A 255 7.98 -18.42 -28.81
N GLN A 256 9.24 -18.03 -28.98
CA GLN A 256 10.16 -17.79 -27.86
C GLN A 256 9.81 -16.49 -27.11
N PRO A 257 10.19 -16.33 -25.83
CA PRO A 257 10.05 -15.06 -25.15
C PRO A 257 10.79 -13.94 -25.87
N ALA A 258 10.15 -12.78 -25.97
CA ALA A 258 10.76 -11.57 -26.50
C ALA A 258 11.66 -10.93 -25.45
N GLU A 259 12.81 -10.41 -25.87
CA GLU A 259 13.59 -9.47 -25.05
C GLU A 259 12.91 -8.10 -25.08
N ALA A 260 12.89 -7.39 -23.95
CA ALA A 260 12.27 -6.07 -23.83
C ALA A 260 13.10 -4.95 -24.49
N THR A 261 13.46 -5.13 -25.75
CA THR A 261 14.08 -4.11 -26.59
C THR A 261 13.04 -3.07 -27.03
N GLU A 262 13.46 -1.86 -27.38
CA GLU A 262 12.56 -0.82 -27.88
C GLU A 262 11.71 -1.28 -29.08
N GLU A 263 12.31 -2.07 -29.98
CA GLU A 263 11.61 -2.64 -31.14
C GLU A 263 10.52 -3.63 -30.73
N ASN A 264 10.83 -4.58 -29.84
CA ASN A 264 9.87 -5.57 -29.38
C ASN A 264 8.77 -4.95 -28.52
N ILE A 265 9.10 -3.95 -27.69
CA ILE A 265 8.11 -3.19 -26.93
C ILE A 265 7.16 -2.47 -27.88
N LYS A 266 7.66 -1.84 -28.95
CA LYS A 266 6.81 -1.20 -29.95
C LYS A 266 5.87 -2.20 -30.63
N LYS A 267 6.39 -3.34 -31.09
CA LYS A 267 5.56 -4.40 -31.69
C LYS A 267 4.52 -4.95 -30.72
N ALA A 268 4.91 -5.17 -29.46
CA ALA A 268 4.01 -5.61 -28.40
C ALA A 268 2.90 -4.59 -28.13
N LYS A 269 3.24 -3.30 -28.09
CA LYS A 269 2.25 -2.22 -27.98
C LYS A 269 1.29 -2.20 -29.15
N ASP A 270 1.77 -2.40 -30.37
CA ASP A 270 0.91 -2.45 -31.54
C ASP A 270 -0.06 -3.64 -31.45
N ILE A 271 0.43 -4.84 -31.11
CA ILE A 271 -0.41 -6.05 -31.09
C ILE A 271 -1.43 -6.07 -29.95
N VAL A 272 -1.15 -5.48 -28.78
CA VAL A 272 -2.14 -5.44 -27.68
C VAL A 272 -3.34 -4.57 -28.01
N THR A 273 -3.25 -3.66 -28.99
CA THR A 273 -4.42 -2.90 -29.44
C THR A 273 -5.40 -3.73 -30.28
N ASP A 274 -5.03 -4.95 -30.66
CA ASP A 274 -5.88 -5.88 -31.40
C ASP A 274 -7.06 -6.33 -30.52
N LYS A 275 -8.24 -5.79 -30.83
CA LYS A 275 -9.51 -6.16 -30.19
C LYS A 275 -10.25 -7.28 -30.92
N SER A 276 -9.63 -7.91 -31.93
CA SER A 276 -10.25 -9.01 -32.66
C SER A 276 -10.33 -10.28 -31.81
N LEU A 277 -11.34 -11.11 -32.12
CA LEU A 277 -11.61 -12.41 -31.51
C LEU A 277 -11.99 -12.34 -30.02
N LEU A 278 -13.31 -12.22 -29.80
CA LEU A 278 -13.94 -12.37 -28.51
C LEU A 278 -14.73 -13.67 -28.50
N GLY A 279 -14.56 -14.48 -27.46
CA GLY A 279 -15.27 -15.75 -27.32
C GLY A 279 -15.59 -16.06 -25.87
N ASN A 280 -15.62 -17.34 -25.52
CA ASN A 280 -15.81 -17.77 -24.15
C ASN A 280 -14.49 -17.66 -23.36
N THR A 281 -14.39 -18.33 -22.22
CA THR A 281 -13.36 -18.14 -21.19
C THR A 281 -12.77 -19.48 -20.79
N ASN A 282 -11.66 -19.86 -21.44
CA ASN A 282 -10.89 -21.08 -21.22
C ASN A 282 -9.64 -20.79 -20.38
N ILE A 283 -9.86 -20.56 -19.09
CA ILE A 283 -8.82 -20.18 -18.12
C ILE A 283 -7.68 -21.21 -18.07
N ILE A 284 -8.03 -22.51 -18.08
CA ILE A 284 -7.05 -23.58 -17.93
C ILE A 284 -6.06 -23.62 -19.11
N ALA A 285 -6.53 -23.40 -20.34
CA ALA A 285 -5.66 -23.33 -21.51
C ALA A 285 -4.64 -22.18 -21.37
N GLY A 286 -5.10 -20.99 -20.98
CA GLY A 286 -4.23 -19.83 -20.77
C GLY A 286 -3.17 -20.06 -19.69
N LEU A 287 -3.57 -20.63 -18.55
CA LEU A 287 -2.67 -20.90 -17.42
C LEU A 287 -1.66 -22.01 -17.74
N GLU A 288 -2.08 -23.13 -18.34
CA GLU A 288 -1.15 -24.20 -18.72
C GLU A 288 -0.10 -23.75 -19.74
N VAL A 289 -0.53 -22.98 -20.75
CA VAL A 289 0.40 -22.37 -21.72
C VAL A 289 1.36 -21.41 -21.02
N GLY A 290 0.88 -20.56 -20.10
CA GLY A 290 1.73 -19.64 -19.33
C GLY A 290 2.77 -20.37 -18.48
N VAL A 291 2.36 -21.42 -17.75
CA VAL A 291 3.26 -22.27 -16.94
C VAL A 291 4.27 -22.98 -17.84
N PHE A 292 3.85 -23.50 -18.99
CA PHE A 292 4.75 -24.13 -19.94
C PHE A 292 5.83 -23.16 -20.47
N LEU A 293 5.44 -21.94 -20.86
CA LEU A 293 6.36 -20.94 -21.41
C LEU A 293 7.43 -20.53 -20.39
N THR A 294 7.04 -20.32 -19.14
CA THR A 294 7.99 -20.03 -18.05
C THR A 294 8.92 -21.21 -17.81
N LYS A 295 8.39 -22.43 -17.66
CA LYS A 295 9.18 -23.65 -17.48
C LYS A 295 10.21 -23.87 -18.60
N ARG A 296 9.78 -23.77 -19.86
CA ARG A 296 10.65 -23.95 -21.04
C ARG A 296 11.81 -22.96 -21.07
N THR A 297 11.59 -21.72 -20.64
CA THR A 297 12.65 -20.70 -20.57
C THR A 297 13.67 -21.04 -19.48
N GLN A 298 13.20 -21.56 -18.35
CA GLN A 298 14.03 -21.97 -17.21
C GLN A 298 14.86 -23.25 -17.46
N GLU A 299 14.44 -24.09 -18.41
CA GLU A 299 15.19 -25.26 -18.91
C GLU A 299 16.41 -24.85 -19.74
N ASN A 300 16.25 -23.87 -20.65
CA ASN A 300 17.27 -23.50 -21.64
C ASN A 300 18.21 -22.39 -21.18
N LYS A 301 17.75 -21.43 -20.36
CA LYS A 301 18.57 -20.30 -19.89
C LYS A 301 18.90 -20.52 -18.40
N SER A 302 20.18 -20.73 -18.09
CA SER A 302 20.63 -21.02 -16.72
C SER A 302 20.29 -19.89 -15.73
N LYS A 303 19.33 -20.14 -14.82
CA LYS A 303 19.10 -19.48 -13.50
C LYS A 303 19.08 -17.94 -13.44
N LYS A 304 19.07 -17.22 -14.57
CA LYS A 304 19.19 -15.76 -14.61
C LYS A 304 17.88 -15.02 -14.40
N TYR A 305 16.76 -15.62 -14.78
CA TYR A 305 15.46 -14.93 -14.83
C TYR A 305 14.53 -15.38 -13.72
N GLU A 306 13.99 -14.45 -12.96
CA GLU A 306 12.90 -14.72 -12.02
C GLU A 306 11.59 -14.99 -12.80
N PRO A 307 10.99 -16.19 -12.71
CA PRO A 307 9.80 -16.54 -13.47
C PRO A 307 8.51 -16.00 -12.83
N MET A 308 7.73 -15.26 -13.60
CA MET A 308 6.48 -14.66 -13.14
C MET A 308 5.36 -14.80 -14.17
N ILE A 309 4.13 -14.96 -13.68
CA ILE A 309 2.91 -14.96 -14.49
C ILE A 309 1.97 -13.91 -13.90
N ILE A 310 1.52 -12.97 -14.73
CA ILE A 310 0.39 -12.11 -14.41
C ILE A 310 -0.82 -12.69 -15.14
N PHE A 311 -1.81 -13.14 -14.38
CA PHE A 311 -3.05 -13.69 -14.90
C PHE A 311 -4.18 -12.69 -14.65
N LEU A 312 -4.91 -12.28 -15.69
CA LEU A 312 -6.03 -11.35 -15.57
C LEU A 312 -7.28 -11.96 -16.20
N THR A 313 -8.41 -11.87 -15.50
CA THR A 313 -9.73 -12.27 -15.99
C THR A 313 -10.83 -11.43 -15.36
N ASP A 314 -11.93 -11.24 -16.08
CA ASP A 314 -13.15 -10.58 -15.58
C ASP A 314 -14.30 -11.56 -15.32
N GLY A 315 -14.05 -12.87 -15.46
CA GLY A 315 -15.10 -13.87 -15.49
C GLY A 315 -14.72 -15.21 -14.86
N LEU A 316 -15.67 -16.12 -14.94
CA LEU A 316 -15.53 -17.53 -14.56
C LEU A 316 -15.19 -18.38 -15.78
N PRO A 317 -14.53 -19.53 -15.60
CA PRO A 317 -14.29 -20.45 -16.70
C PRO A 317 -15.62 -21.04 -17.19
N ASN A 318 -15.83 -21.05 -18.51
CA ASN A 318 -17.01 -21.61 -19.17
C ASN A 318 -16.64 -22.46 -20.41
N VAL A 319 -15.35 -22.57 -20.73
CA VAL A 319 -14.78 -23.54 -21.67
C VAL A 319 -13.62 -24.29 -20.99
N GLY A 320 -13.43 -25.56 -21.38
CA GLY A 320 -12.43 -26.43 -20.76
C GLY A 320 -12.89 -26.93 -19.40
N ILE A 321 -12.08 -26.70 -18.36
CA ILE A 321 -12.42 -27.10 -16.99
C ILE A 321 -13.27 -26.01 -16.33
N GLY A 322 -14.49 -26.33 -15.92
CA GLY A 322 -15.37 -25.38 -15.22
C GLY A 322 -15.12 -25.26 -13.72
N SER A 323 -14.46 -26.25 -13.10
CA SER A 323 -14.17 -26.25 -11.66
C SER A 323 -12.93 -25.42 -11.32
N THR A 324 -13.13 -24.31 -10.62
CA THR A 324 -12.05 -23.41 -10.16
C THR A 324 -11.05 -24.11 -9.24
N ASP A 325 -11.52 -25.05 -8.42
CA ASP A 325 -10.68 -25.88 -7.55
C ASP A 325 -9.84 -26.89 -8.34
N GLU A 326 -10.41 -27.49 -9.38
CA GLU A 326 -9.70 -28.41 -10.27
C GLU A 326 -8.61 -27.68 -11.05
N ILE A 327 -8.92 -26.51 -11.65
CA ILE A 327 -7.95 -25.64 -12.30
C ILE A 327 -6.79 -25.33 -11.35
N THR A 328 -7.12 -24.87 -10.14
CA THR A 328 -6.12 -24.53 -9.13
C THR A 328 -5.20 -25.70 -8.82
N ASN A 329 -5.75 -26.90 -8.64
CA ASN A 329 -4.97 -28.09 -8.33
C ASN A 329 -4.08 -28.53 -9.50
N ILE A 330 -4.59 -28.49 -10.74
CA ILE A 330 -3.83 -28.81 -11.95
C ILE A 330 -2.67 -27.83 -12.11
N VAL A 331 -2.95 -26.52 -12.09
CA VAL A 331 -1.93 -25.48 -12.26
C VAL A 331 -0.87 -25.58 -11.17
N THR A 332 -1.27 -25.79 -9.91
CA THR A 332 -0.33 -25.96 -8.79
C THR A 332 0.54 -27.21 -8.95
N LYS A 333 0.00 -28.30 -9.49
CA LYS A 333 0.76 -29.53 -9.77
C LYS A 333 1.76 -29.35 -10.90
N LEU A 334 1.38 -28.62 -11.95
CA LEU A 334 2.27 -28.31 -13.09
C LEU A 334 3.36 -27.30 -12.71
N ASN A 335 3.03 -26.32 -11.87
CA ASN A 335 3.93 -25.26 -11.42
C ASN A 335 4.73 -25.69 -10.18
N THR A 336 5.62 -26.68 -10.34
CA THR A 336 6.45 -27.26 -9.27
C THR A 336 7.95 -27.16 -9.55
N GLY A 337 8.77 -27.45 -8.53
CA GLY A 337 10.24 -27.42 -8.63
C GLY A 337 10.86 -26.09 -8.18
N GLU A 338 12.20 -26.04 -8.19
CA GLU A 338 12.98 -24.89 -7.69
C GLU A 338 12.80 -23.59 -8.49
N LYS A 339 12.25 -23.68 -9.71
CA LYS A 339 12.11 -22.57 -10.64
C LYS A 339 10.66 -22.36 -11.10
N ARG A 340 9.70 -22.76 -10.27
CA ARG A 340 8.28 -22.53 -10.54
C ARG A 340 7.96 -21.03 -10.54
N ALA A 341 7.02 -20.61 -11.36
CA ALA A 341 6.66 -19.20 -11.50
C ALA A 341 5.81 -18.72 -10.32
N ALA A 342 6.02 -17.46 -9.90
CA ALA A 342 5.04 -16.76 -9.08
C ALA A 342 3.84 -16.37 -9.96
N ILE A 343 2.62 -16.80 -9.56
CA ILE A 343 1.38 -16.46 -10.27
C ILE A 343 0.66 -15.37 -9.51
N PHE A 344 0.55 -14.19 -10.11
CA PHE A 344 -0.23 -13.09 -9.58
C PHE A 344 -1.53 -12.93 -10.36
N SER A 345 -2.66 -12.98 -9.66
CA SER A 345 -3.98 -12.94 -10.31
C SER A 345 -4.68 -11.60 -10.14
N LEU A 346 -5.28 -11.10 -11.20
CA LEU A 346 -6.05 -9.86 -11.25
C LEU A 346 -7.50 -10.20 -11.55
N SER A 347 -8.38 -9.98 -10.56
CA SER A 347 -9.84 -10.06 -10.78
C SER A 347 -10.33 -8.72 -11.27
N PHE A 348 -10.76 -8.64 -12.52
CA PHE A 348 -11.28 -7.40 -13.08
C PHE A 348 -12.79 -7.37 -12.96
N GLY A 349 -13.30 -6.56 -12.04
CA GLY A 349 -14.73 -6.34 -11.93
C GLY A 349 -15.51 -7.46 -11.27
N LEU A 350 -16.83 -7.36 -11.32
CA LEU A 350 -17.70 -8.18 -10.48
C LEU A 350 -17.90 -9.61 -10.98
N GLY A 351 -17.56 -9.89 -12.24
CA GLY A 351 -17.75 -11.21 -12.86
C GLY A 351 -16.69 -12.24 -12.46
N ALA A 352 -15.51 -11.81 -12.00
CA ALA A 352 -14.43 -12.70 -11.59
C ALA A 352 -14.57 -13.13 -10.12
N GLU A 353 -14.39 -14.43 -9.86
CA GLU A 353 -14.43 -14.95 -8.49
C GLU A 353 -13.12 -14.68 -7.73
N LYS A 354 -13.18 -13.71 -6.80
CA LYS A 354 -12.02 -13.27 -5.99
C LYS A 354 -11.39 -14.41 -5.18
N THR A 355 -12.23 -15.28 -4.60
CA THR A 355 -11.79 -16.41 -3.77
C THR A 355 -10.97 -17.43 -4.55
N PHE A 356 -11.41 -17.77 -5.77
CA PHE A 356 -10.66 -18.60 -6.69
C PHE A 356 -9.29 -18.01 -7.01
N LEU A 357 -9.22 -16.75 -7.46
CA LEU A 357 -7.96 -16.12 -7.85
C LEU A 357 -6.98 -15.94 -6.69
N LYS A 358 -7.50 -15.66 -5.49
CA LYS A 358 -6.70 -15.60 -4.26
C LYS A 358 -6.10 -16.97 -3.93
N LYS A 359 -6.89 -18.04 -4.04
CA LYS A 359 -6.45 -19.43 -3.80
C LYS A 359 -5.41 -19.87 -4.83
N LEU A 360 -5.63 -19.57 -6.12
CA LEU A 360 -4.71 -19.86 -7.21
C LEU A 360 -3.34 -19.23 -6.95
N SER A 361 -3.31 -17.92 -6.68
CA SER A 361 -2.07 -17.17 -6.46
C SER A 361 -1.34 -17.63 -5.19
N SER A 362 -2.07 -17.81 -4.09
CA SER A 362 -1.49 -18.20 -2.80
C SER A 362 -0.85 -19.58 -2.83
N LYS A 363 -1.40 -20.52 -3.61
CA LYS A 363 -0.77 -21.85 -3.83
C LYS A 363 0.44 -21.80 -4.78
N ASN A 364 0.63 -20.69 -5.51
CA ASN A 364 1.64 -20.52 -6.55
C ASN A 364 2.54 -19.29 -6.32
N LEU A 365 2.98 -19.10 -5.07
CA LEU A 365 3.99 -18.09 -4.66
C LEU A 365 3.61 -16.61 -4.88
N GLY A 366 2.42 -16.31 -5.38
CA GLY A 366 1.97 -14.94 -5.62
C GLY A 366 0.78 -14.55 -4.73
N PHE A 367 0.19 -13.41 -5.05
CA PHE A 367 -1.03 -12.90 -4.42
C PHE A 367 -1.99 -12.38 -5.49
N SER A 368 -3.25 -12.19 -5.11
CA SER A 368 -4.27 -11.64 -6.00
C SER A 368 -4.60 -10.20 -5.67
N ARG A 369 -4.94 -9.40 -6.68
CA ARG A 369 -5.52 -8.06 -6.52
C ARG A 369 -6.86 -7.99 -7.24
N HIS A 370 -7.79 -7.23 -6.67
CA HIS A 370 -9.04 -6.90 -7.33
C HIS A 370 -8.94 -5.53 -8.00
N ILE A 371 -9.44 -5.45 -9.23
CA ILE A 371 -9.47 -4.26 -10.05
C ILE A 371 -10.92 -3.84 -10.20
N TYR A 372 -11.25 -2.66 -9.69
CA TYR A 372 -12.60 -2.13 -9.73
C TYR A 372 -12.90 -1.52 -11.10
N GLU A 373 -14.07 -1.83 -11.67
CA GLU A 373 -14.55 -1.30 -12.97
C GLU A 373 -14.91 0.19 -12.89
N ALA A 374 -13.90 1.05 -12.83
CA ALA A 374 -14.07 2.50 -12.69
C ALA A 374 -13.06 3.27 -13.55
N ALA A 375 -13.10 4.61 -13.51
CA ALA A 375 -12.27 5.45 -14.38
C ALA A 375 -10.76 5.23 -14.21
N ASP A 376 -10.35 4.81 -13.03
CA ASP A 376 -8.96 4.58 -12.65
C ASP A 376 -8.49 3.12 -12.81
N ALA A 377 -9.28 2.22 -13.42
CA ALA A 377 -8.92 0.80 -13.52
C ALA A 377 -7.57 0.56 -14.22
N SER A 378 -7.24 1.38 -15.23
CA SER A 378 -5.93 1.31 -15.91
C SER A 378 -4.78 1.70 -14.99
N LEU A 379 -4.98 2.67 -14.09
CA LEU A 379 -4.03 3.03 -13.05
C LEU A 379 -3.89 1.93 -12.00
N GLN A 380 -5.00 1.32 -11.55
CA GLN A 380 -4.96 0.20 -10.60
C GLN A 380 -4.12 -0.98 -11.14
N LEU A 381 -4.25 -1.30 -12.43
CA LEU A 381 -3.45 -2.33 -13.10
C LEU A 381 -1.96 -1.95 -13.18
N GLN A 382 -1.67 -0.68 -13.51
CA GLN A 382 -0.30 -0.18 -13.59
C GLN A 382 0.38 -0.16 -12.21
N ASP A 383 -0.31 0.32 -11.18
CA ASP A 383 0.22 0.37 -9.82
C ASP A 383 0.44 -1.04 -9.27
N PHE A 384 -0.47 -1.98 -9.56
CA PHE A 384 -0.23 -3.39 -9.27
C PHE A 384 1.06 -3.89 -9.92
N TYR A 385 1.30 -3.60 -11.21
CA TYR A 385 2.53 -4.01 -11.88
C TYR A 385 3.77 -3.41 -11.21
N ARG A 386 3.73 -2.13 -10.83
CA ARG A 386 4.85 -1.46 -10.15
C ARG A 386 5.26 -2.16 -8.86
N LEU A 387 4.29 -2.67 -8.09
CA LEU A 387 4.56 -3.44 -6.86
C LEU A 387 5.45 -4.67 -7.10
N ILE A 388 5.32 -5.31 -8.26
CA ILE A 388 6.03 -6.56 -8.59
C ILE A 388 7.05 -6.41 -9.72
N SER A 389 7.24 -5.19 -10.23
CA SER A 389 8.02 -4.90 -11.44
C SER A 389 9.52 -5.22 -11.29
N SER A 390 10.05 -5.15 -10.07
CA SER A 390 11.49 -5.16 -9.81
C SER A 390 11.84 -6.16 -8.71
N PRO A 391 11.88 -7.48 -9.00
CA PRO A 391 12.33 -8.47 -8.03
C PRO A 391 13.80 -8.22 -7.68
N LEU A 392 14.14 -8.16 -6.39
CA LEU A 392 15.50 -7.92 -5.90
C LEU A 392 16.19 -9.21 -5.43
N MET A 393 15.39 -10.11 -4.87
CA MET A 393 15.88 -11.33 -4.22
C MET A 393 14.82 -12.41 -4.32
N SER A 394 15.24 -13.66 -4.44
CA SER A 394 14.34 -14.83 -4.42
C SER A 394 14.78 -15.91 -3.43
N ASN A 395 13.86 -16.82 -3.11
CA ASN A 395 14.06 -17.91 -2.14
C ASN A 395 14.55 -17.41 -0.76
N ILE A 396 13.88 -16.39 -0.24
CA ILE A 396 14.25 -15.74 1.02
C ILE A 396 13.85 -16.64 2.19
N THR A 397 14.78 -16.90 3.10
CA THR A 397 14.57 -17.68 4.31
C THR A 397 15.18 -16.96 5.51
N PHE A 398 14.35 -16.68 6.50
CA PHE A 398 14.73 -16.14 7.79
C PHE A 398 15.10 -17.31 8.72
N LYS A 399 16.29 -17.24 9.31
CA LYS A 399 16.78 -18.21 10.28
C LYS A 399 17.06 -17.50 11.59
N TYR A 400 16.44 -17.99 12.65
CA TYR A 400 16.66 -17.57 14.03
C TYR A 400 17.22 -18.77 14.76
N VAL A 401 18.54 -18.79 15.00
CA VAL A 401 19.19 -19.91 15.72
C VAL A 401 18.89 -19.77 17.21
N ASP A 402 18.51 -20.89 17.84
CA ASP A 402 18.38 -21.11 19.29
C ASP A 402 17.98 -19.87 20.07
N GLY A 403 16.68 -19.56 20.09
CA GLY A 403 16.17 -18.44 20.88
C GLY A 403 14.80 -17.92 20.47
N ALA A 404 14.33 -18.24 19.26
CA ALA A 404 13.03 -17.78 18.78
C ALA A 404 11.93 -18.85 18.87
N SER A 405 10.73 -18.45 19.29
CA SER A 405 9.52 -19.27 19.31
C SER A 405 8.34 -18.48 18.77
N GLU A 406 7.26 -19.18 18.40
CA GLU A 406 6.02 -18.55 17.90
C GLU A 406 6.28 -17.53 16.77
N VAL A 407 7.19 -17.90 15.86
CA VAL A 407 7.62 -17.05 14.75
C VAL A 407 6.59 -17.12 13.63
N THR A 408 6.27 -15.97 13.08
CA THR A 408 5.51 -15.82 11.84
C THR A 408 6.26 -16.42 10.64
N LYS A 409 5.66 -16.34 9.44
CA LYS A 409 6.20 -16.91 8.21
C LYS A 409 7.66 -16.50 8.03
N THR A 410 8.53 -17.48 7.81
CA THR A 410 9.98 -17.27 7.67
C THR A 410 10.50 -17.51 6.25
N HIS A 411 9.64 -17.94 5.32
CA HIS A 411 10.02 -18.23 3.95
C HIS A 411 9.20 -17.38 2.98
N TYR A 412 9.87 -16.60 2.14
CA TYR A 412 9.26 -15.71 1.16
C TYR A 412 9.85 -15.97 -0.23
N PRO A 413 9.01 -16.08 -1.27
CA PRO A 413 9.49 -16.48 -2.58
C PRO A 413 10.28 -15.37 -3.27
N ILE A 414 9.80 -14.14 -3.22
CA ILE A 414 10.37 -12.98 -3.91
C ILE A 414 10.25 -11.75 -3.00
N LEU A 415 11.30 -10.95 -2.94
CA LEU A 415 11.29 -9.59 -2.41
C LEU A 415 11.34 -8.61 -3.58
N PHE A 416 10.43 -7.64 -3.61
CA PHE A 416 10.37 -6.62 -4.66
C PHE A 416 10.96 -5.29 -4.18
N LYS A 417 11.51 -4.51 -5.12
CA LYS A 417 12.02 -3.17 -4.86
C LYS A 417 10.88 -2.28 -4.37
N GLY A 418 11.13 -1.57 -3.27
CA GLY A 418 10.13 -0.71 -2.65
C GLY A 418 9.14 -1.43 -1.73
N SER A 419 9.19 -2.76 -1.64
CA SER A 419 8.48 -3.53 -0.61
C SER A 419 9.37 -3.79 0.62
N GLU A 420 8.80 -4.42 1.63
CA GLU A 420 9.47 -4.86 2.85
C GLU A 420 8.91 -6.22 3.27
N ILE A 421 9.75 -7.05 3.91
CA ILE A 421 9.30 -8.25 4.60
C ILE A 421 9.36 -8.01 6.10
N VAL A 422 8.27 -8.32 6.80
CA VAL A 422 8.18 -8.21 8.26
C VAL A 422 7.99 -9.60 8.85
N VAL A 423 8.87 -9.97 9.79
CA VAL A 423 8.77 -11.24 10.53
C VAL A 423 8.80 -10.94 12.03
N ALA A 424 7.76 -11.35 12.73
CA ALA A 424 7.67 -11.25 14.18
C ALA A 424 7.75 -12.61 14.88
N GLY A 425 8.16 -12.61 16.13
CA GLY A 425 8.17 -13.79 16.99
C GLY A 425 8.46 -13.46 18.45
N ARG A 426 8.57 -14.50 19.27
CA ARG A 426 8.98 -14.42 20.67
C ARG A 426 10.44 -14.83 20.81
N THR A 427 11.13 -14.28 21.79
CA THR A 427 12.53 -14.61 22.10
C THR A 427 12.75 -14.78 23.61
N GLY A 428 13.46 -15.84 24.00
CA GLY A 428 13.62 -16.25 25.40
C GLY A 428 14.80 -15.61 26.14
N SER A 429 15.95 -15.46 25.48
CA SER A 429 17.14 -14.81 26.04
C SER A 429 17.80 -13.94 24.95
N ASN A 430 18.21 -12.72 25.32
CA ASN A 430 18.84 -11.78 24.39
C ASN A 430 20.24 -12.22 23.91
N VAL A 431 20.83 -13.27 24.50
CA VAL A 431 22.25 -13.60 24.28
C VAL A 431 22.44 -14.42 22.99
N ASP A 432 21.57 -15.39 22.69
CA ASP A 432 21.77 -16.36 21.58
C ASP A 432 20.93 -16.09 20.31
N PHE A 433 20.06 -15.07 20.31
CA PHE A 433 19.16 -14.77 19.21
C PHE A 433 19.86 -14.19 17.97
N LEU A 434 20.42 -15.02 17.07
CA LEU A 434 21.16 -14.57 15.88
C LEU A 434 20.29 -14.61 14.60
N PRO A 435 19.64 -13.49 14.22
CA PRO A 435 18.83 -13.43 13.02
C PRO A 435 19.72 -13.43 11.77
N ARG A 436 19.39 -14.31 10.82
CA ARG A 436 20.02 -14.38 9.50
C ARG A 436 18.97 -14.43 8.42
N VAL A 437 19.21 -13.70 7.32
CA VAL A 437 18.37 -13.78 6.12
C VAL A 437 19.20 -14.34 4.98
N ILE A 438 18.72 -15.40 4.36
CA ILE A 438 19.38 -16.10 3.25
C ILE A 438 18.48 -15.99 2.03
N GLY A 439 19.05 -15.76 0.87
CA GLY A 439 18.32 -15.87 -0.41
C GLY A 439 19.26 -15.62 -1.58
N ILE A 440 18.69 -15.43 -2.76
CA ILE A 440 19.42 -15.41 -4.02
C ILE A 440 19.23 -14.04 -4.69
N CYS A 441 20.35 -13.39 -5.00
CA CYS A 441 20.40 -12.12 -5.74
C CYS A 441 21.10 -12.31 -7.09
N THR A 442 21.30 -11.23 -7.83
CA THR A 442 22.00 -11.22 -9.14
C THR A 442 23.42 -11.81 -9.06
N ILE A 443 24.10 -11.65 -7.92
CA ILE A 443 25.45 -12.18 -7.65
C ILE A 443 25.46 -13.62 -7.12
N GLY A 444 24.27 -14.24 -6.92
CA GLY A 444 24.11 -15.56 -6.35
C GLY A 444 23.58 -15.54 -4.91
N PRO A 445 23.78 -16.63 -4.14
CA PRO A 445 23.31 -16.72 -2.76
C PRO A 445 24.01 -15.70 -1.85
N VAL A 446 23.22 -14.98 -1.05
CA VAL A 446 23.70 -13.99 -0.08
C VAL A 446 23.16 -14.30 1.31
N ILE A 447 23.90 -13.84 2.33
CA ILE A 447 23.53 -13.95 3.74
C ILE A 447 23.63 -12.56 4.35
N PHE A 448 22.53 -12.08 4.93
CA PHE A 448 22.47 -10.85 5.71
C PHE A 448 22.48 -11.17 7.20
N ASN A 449 23.36 -10.51 7.93
CA ASN A 449 23.44 -10.59 9.39
C ASN A 449 22.89 -9.28 9.95
N THR A 450 21.68 -9.32 10.50
CA THR A 450 20.97 -8.09 10.90
C THR A 450 21.39 -7.63 12.28
N THR A 451 21.54 -6.31 12.47
CA THR A 451 21.79 -5.70 13.78
C THR A 451 20.52 -5.63 14.61
N ARG A 452 20.69 -5.73 15.94
CA ARG A 452 19.59 -5.64 16.90
C ARG A 452 19.49 -4.22 17.45
N THR A 453 18.27 -3.75 17.60
CA THR A 453 17.95 -2.45 18.21
C THR A 453 16.81 -2.62 19.19
N GLU A 454 16.80 -1.81 20.24
CA GLU A 454 15.72 -1.80 21.23
C GLU A 454 14.75 -0.65 20.90
N PRO A 455 13.47 -0.93 20.61
CA PRO A 455 12.50 0.11 20.27
C PRO A 455 11.95 0.83 21.50
N VAL A 456 11.35 1.99 21.25
CA VAL A 456 10.66 2.78 22.29
C VAL A 456 9.33 2.12 22.69
N THR A 457 8.62 1.50 21.75
CA THR A 457 7.28 0.91 21.96
C THR A 457 7.34 -0.61 22.20
N SER A 458 6.28 -1.16 22.80
CA SER A 458 6.14 -2.62 22.98
C SER A 458 5.84 -3.30 21.64
N LEU A 459 6.50 -4.43 21.39
CA LEU A 459 6.34 -5.21 20.15
C LEU A 459 5.28 -6.31 20.27
N GLU A 460 4.76 -6.57 21.48
CA GLU A 460 3.87 -7.69 21.75
C GLU A 460 2.58 -7.62 20.92
N ARG A 461 1.94 -6.44 20.88
CA ARG A 461 0.70 -6.24 20.11
C ARG A 461 0.94 -6.41 18.60
N LEU A 462 2.06 -5.94 18.09
CA LEU A 462 2.43 -6.09 16.68
C LEU A 462 2.67 -7.56 16.32
N TRP A 463 3.40 -8.30 17.16
CA TRP A 463 3.54 -9.75 17.01
C TRP A 463 2.18 -10.45 17.00
N ALA A 464 1.30 -10.10 17.95
CA ALA A 464 -0.03 -10.69 18.05
C ALA A 464 -0.87 -10.42 16.79
N TYR A 465 -0.89 -9.17 16.32
CA TYR A 465 -1.58 -8.77 15.09
C TYR A 465 -1.10 -9.57 13.88
N LEU A 466 0.23 -9.62 13.66
CA LEU A 466 0.83 -10.37 12.55
C LEU A 466 0.51 -11.87 12.63
N THR A 467 0.53 -12.44 13.84
CA THR A 467 0.25 -13.85 14.09
C THR A 467 -1.22 -14.18 13.79
N VAL A 468 -2.16 -13.36 14.27
CA VAL A 468 -3.59 -13.52 13.96
C VAL A 468 -3.84 -13.38 12.46
N SER A 469 -3.29 -12.34 11.83
CA SER A 469 -3.45 -12.09 10.38
C SER A 469 -2.93 -13.26 9.54
N GLN A 470 -1.78 -13.81 9.90
CA GLN A 470 -1.23 -14.99 9.25
C GLN A 470 -2.12 -16.22 9.40
N MET A 471 -2.65 -16.49 10.61
CA MET A 471 -3.54 -17.63 10.84
C MET A 471 -4.83 -17.51 10.02
N LEU A 472 -5.42 -16.31 9.96
CA LEU A 472 -6.61 -16.04 9.16
C LEU A 472 -6.35 -16.23 7.66
N THR A 473 -5.18 -15.80 7.17
CA THR A 473 -4.75 -16.01 5.78
C THR A 473 -4.55 -17.51 5.47
N GLN A 474 -3.87 -18.23 6.37
CA GLN A 474 -3.64 -19.67 6.20
C GLN A 474 -4.95 -20.46 6.20
N ARG A 475 -5.92 -20.07 7.03
CA ARG A 475 -7.27 -20.68 7.13
C ARG A 475 -7.99 -20.74 5.79
N GLU A 476 -7.79 -19.77 4.90
CA GLU A 476 -8.48 -19.74 3.61
C GLU A 476 -8.10 -20.91 2.70
N THR A 477 -6.84 -21.35 2.79
CA THR A 477 -6.28 -22.41 1.92
C THR A 477 -6.06 -23.74 2.64
N ALA A 478 -6.22 -23.79 3.97
CA ALA A 478 -5.98 -24.96 4.79
C ALA A 478 -7.10 -26.00 4.68
N GLU A 479 -6.73 -27.28 4.80
CA GLU A 479 -7.67 -28.39 4.94
C GLU A 479 -8.33 -28.37 6.33
N ASN A 480 -7.56 -28.13 7.39
CA ASN A 480 -8.06 -28.01 8.77
C ASN A 480 -8.32 -26.55 9.16
N LYS A 481 -9.48 -26.01 8.75
CA LYS A 481 -9.90 -24.64 9.06
C LYS A 481 -10.26 -24.42 10.53
N THR A 482 -10.76 -25.47 11.20
CA THR A 482 -11.28 -25.38 12.58
C THR A 482 -10.19 -25.03 13.58
N GLU A 483 -9.03 -25.70 13.50
CA GLU A 483 -7.93 -25.45 14.44
C GLU A 483 -7.36 -24.03 14.29
N LEU A 484 -7.15 -23.58 13.05
CA LEU A 484 -6.67 -22.22 12.78
C LEU A 484 -7.66 -21.16 13.25
N THR A 485 -8.96 -21.40 13.05
CA THR A 485 -10.03 -20.49 13.53
C THR A 485 -10.00 -20.36 15.05
N LYS A 486 -9.86 -21.49 15.77
CA LYS A 486 -9.79 -21.47 17.24
C LYS A 486 -8.56 -20.73 17.75
N LYS A 487 -7.37 -21.00 17.20
CA LYS A 487 -6.14 -20.30 17.62
C LYS A 487 -6.19 -18.80 17.35
N ALA A 488 -6.72 -18.41 16.18
CA ALA A 488 -6.91 -17.01 15.83
C ALA A 488 -7.91 -16.33 16.78
N LEU A 489 -9.01 -17.00 17.13
CA LEU A 489 -10.02 -16.51 18.08
C LEU A 489 -9.41 -16.28 19.47
N ASP A 490 -8.73 -17.28 20.02
CA ASP A 490 -8.15 -17.21 21.37
C ASP A 490 -7.16 -16.04 21.48
N LEU A 491 -6.32 -15.84 20.45
CA LEU A 491 -5.35 -14.76 20.40
C LEU A 491 -6.01 -13.39 20.17
N ALA A 492 -7.00 -13.31 19.27
CA ALA A 492 -7.75 -12.08 19.02
C ALA A 492 -8.49 -11.59 20.27
N LEU A 493 -9.11 -12.50 21.03
CA LEU A 493 -9.76 -12.17 22.31
C LEU A 493 -8.74 -11.69 23.36
N LYS A 494 -7.59 -12.37 23.48
CA LYS A 494 -6.53 -11.99 24.42
C LYS A 494 -6.04 -10.55 24.22
N TYR A 495 -5.89 -10.11 22.96
CA TYR A 495 -5.41 -8.77 22.62
C TYR A 495 -6.51 -7.77 22.27
N SER A 496 -7.78 -8.19 22.38
CA SER A 496 -8.98 -7.39 22.06
C SER A 496 -8.99 -6.86 20.62
N PHE A 497 -8.55 -7.68 19.66
CA PHE A 497 -8.68 -7.37 18.24
C PHE A 497 -10.08 -7.70 17.74
N VAL A 498 -10.67 -6.80 16.96
CA VAL A 498 -11.89 -7.04 16.19
C VAL A 498 -11.48 -7.57 14.82
N THR A 499 -11.83 -8.82 14.52
CA THR A 499 -11.35 -9.58 13.36
C THR A 499 -12.49 -10.41 12.76
N ASP A 500 -12.25 -11.17 11.69
CA ASP A 500 -13.27 -12.05 11.12
C ASP A 500 -13.74 -13.19 12.06
N VAL A 501 -13.12 -13.32 13.23
CA VAL A 501 -13.50 -14.29 14.26
C VAL A 501 -13.99 -13.64 15.56
N THR A 502 -14.01 -12.31 15.66
CA THR A 502 -14.41 -11.56 16.87
C THR A 502 -15.28 -10.35 16.53
N SER A 503 -16.27 -10.05 17.36
CA SER A 503 -17.16 -8.90 17.16
C SER A 503 -17.09 -7.95 18.35
N LEU A 504 -17.24 -6.64 18.10
CA LEU A 504 -17.41 -5.63 19.13
C LEU A 504 -18.90 -5.34 19.33
N VAL A 505 -19.38 -5.44 20.57
CA VAL A 505 -20.76 -5.12 20.94
C VAL A 505 -20.78 -3.88 21.81
N VAL A 506 -21.58 -2.88 21.45
CA VAL A 506 -21.77 -1.65 22.22
C VAL A 506 -23.03 -1.80 23.08
N VAL A 507 -22.90 -1.58 24.37
CA VAL A 507 -23.99 -1.69 25.35
C VAL A 507 -24.15 -0.34 26.07
N LYS A 508 -25.40 0.10 26.30
CA LYS A 508 -25.65 1.36 27.02
C LYS A 508 -25.29 1.20 28.50
N PRO A 509 -24.76 2.24 29.19
CA PRO A 509 -24.32 2.14 30.58
C PRO A 509 -25.36 1.63 31.59
N ASN A 510 -26.66 1.73 31.27
CA ASN A 510 -27.78 1.39 32.16
C ASN A 510 -28.79 0.39 31.55
N GLN A 511 -28.44 -0.33 30.48
CA GLN A 511 -29.30 -1.36 29.89
C GLN A 511 -28.45 -2.59 29.56
N THR A 512 -29.00 -3.78 29.79
CA THR A 512 -28.39 -5.06 29.35
C THR A 512 -28.61 -5.35 27.88
N ASP A 513 -29.47 -4.56 27.22
CA ASP A 513 -29.79 -4.71 25.82
C ASP A 513 -28.71 -4.02 24.97
N SER A 514 -28.14 -4.78 24.03
CA SER A 514 -27.20 -4.26 23.04
C SER A 514 -27.85 -3.13 22.24
N VAL A 515 -27.08 -2.10 21.91
CA VAL A 515 -27.47 -1.17 20.85
C VAL A 515 -27.39 -1.94 19.54
N ASP A 516 -28.39 -1.83 18.65
CA ASP A 516 -28.34 -2.44 17.32
C ASP A 516 -27.06 -2.00 16.59
N ALA A 517 -26.04 -2.86 16.64
CA ALA A 517 -24.80 -2.69 15.91
C ALA A 517 -24.95 -3.52 14.63
N GLU A 518 -25.42 -2.89 13.55
CA GLU A 518 -25.31 -3.49 12.23
C GLU A 518 -23.83 -3.52 11.83
N VAL A 519 -23.19 -4.68 12.00
CA VAL A 519 -22.01 -5.00 11.19
C VAL A 519 -22.54 -5.34 9.81
N VAL A 520 -22.43 -4.40 8.87
CA VAL A 520 -22.77 -4.67 7.47
C VAL A 520 -21.72 -5.64 6.92
N ALA A 521 -22.10 -6.91 6.81
CA ALA A 521 -21.37 -7.87 5.98
C ALA A 521 -21.36 -7.36 4.52
N PRO A 522 -20.30 -7.61 3.73
CA PRO A 522 -20.31 -7.24 2.31
C PRO A 522 -21.51 -7.92 1.65
N THR A 523 -22.44 -7.12 1.15
CA THR A 523 -23.67 -7.59 0.50
C THR A 523 -23.28 -8.39 -0.76
N PRO A 524 -23.63 -9.68 -0.85
CA PRO A 524 -23.64 -10.35 -2.15
C PRO A 524 -24.76 -9.69 -2.95
N ALA A 525 -24.44 -9.15 -4.13
CA ALA A 525 -25.46 -8.71 -5.07
C ALA A 525 -26.35 -9.92 -5.41
N SER A 526 -27.59 -9.92 -4.91
CA SER A 526 -28.55 -10.97 -5.21
C SER A 526 -29.00 -10.82 -6.66
N ILE A 527 -28.60 -11.77 -7.49
CA ILE A 527 -29.10 -11.91 -8.86
C ILE A 527 -30.53 -12.43 -8.75
N ALA A 528 -31.50 -11.63 -9.19
CA ALA A 528 -32.86 -12.08 -9.41
C ALA A 528 -32.88 -13.05 -10.61
N GLY A 529 -33.01 -14.34 -10.34
CA GLY A 529 -33.24 -15.39 -11.34
C GLY A 529 -33.89 -16.59 -10.66
N GLY A 530 -35.18 -16.78 -10.89
CA GLY A 530 -35.98 -17.79 -10.20
C GLY A 530 -35.59 -19.24 -10.55
N ALA A 531 -35.42 -20.05 -9.52
CA ALA A 531 -35.69 -21.49 -9.56
C ALA A 531 -36.08 -21.94 -8.15
N GLN A 532 -37.28 -22.51 -8.02
CA GLN A 532 -37.76 -23.15 -6.80
C GLN A 532 -36.95 -24.43 -6.55
N PHE A 533 -36.32 -24.54 -5.38
CA PHE A 533 -35.95 -25.84 -4.81
C PHE A 533 -36.29 -25.90 -3.32
N SER A 534 -36.90 -27.02 -2.96
CA SER A 534 -37.57 -27.31 -1.70
C SER A 534 -36.61 -27.64 -0.56
N SER A 535 -36.93 -27.10 0.61
CA SER A 535 -36.81 -27.66 1.97
C SER A 535 -35.77 -28.76 2.26
N GLY A 536 -34.91 -28.46 3.25
CA GLY A 536 -34.64 -29.39 4.36
C GLY A 536 -33.18 -29.71 4.65
N GLN A 537 -32.56 -29.01 5.60
CA GLN A 537 -31.99 -29.54 6.85
C GLN A 537 -31.14 -28.47 7.53
N HIS A 538 -31.65 -27.93 8.65
CA HIS A 538 -30.90 -27.09 9.58
C HIS A 538 -29.92 -27.98 10.35
N VAL A 539 -28.62 -27.72 10.21
CA VAL A 539 -27.60 -28.19 11.16
C VAL A 539 -27.30 -26.99 12.06
N LEU A 540 -27.80 -27.05 13.30
CA LEU A 540 -27.52 -26.10 14.38
C LEU A 540 -26.06 -26.25 14.81
N PHE A 541 -25.26 -25.18 14.67
CA PHE A 541 -24.04 -25.01 15.45
C PHE A 541 -24.41 -24.21 16.70
N ASP A 542 -24.19 -24.80 17.88
CA ASP A 542 -24.35 -24.16 19.18
C ASP A 542 -23.48 -22.90 19.26
N TYR A 543 -24.12 -21.73 19.35
CA TYR A 543 -23.44 -20.50 19.69
C TYR A 543 -23.09 -20.54 21.18
N ALA A 544 -21.80 -20.38 21.48
CA ALA A 544 -21.32 -20.23 22.85
C ALA A 544 -22.02 -19.05 23.53
N HIS A 545 -22.40 -19.26 24.80
CA HIS A 545 -23.14 -18.30 25.62
C HIS A 545 -22.34 -17.00 25.82
N PRO A 546 -23.01 -15.84 25.91
CA PRO A 546 -22.36 -14.59 26.28
C PRO A 546 -21.85 -14.69 27.73
N ILE A 547 -20.52 -14.65 27.89
CA ILE A 547 -19.90 -14.45 29.20
C ILE A 547 -19.83 -12.95 29.42
N ALA A 548 -20.59 -12.46 30.40
CA ALA A 548 -20.47 -11.10 30.89
C ALA A 548 -19.07 -10.90 31.48
N LEU A 549 -18.29 -9.98 30.90
CA LEU A 549 -17.03 -9.54 31.49
C LEU A 549 -17.35 -8.77 32.77
N SER A 550 -17.00 -9.35 33.92
CA SER A 550 -16.97 -8.68 35.21
C SER A 550 -15.75 -7.75 35.28
N GLU A 551 -16.05 -6.47 35.51
CA GLU A 551 -15.17 -5.34 35.84
C GLU A 551 -14.17 -4.85 34.76
N PRO A 552 -14.07 -3.51 34.58
CA PRO A 552 -13.14 -2.91 33.64
C PRO A 552 -11.70 -3.11 34.13
N ILE A 553 -10.88 -3.74 33.29
CA ILE A 553 -9.43 -3.67 33.41
C ILE A 553 -9.07 -2.19 33.29
N ALA A 554 -8.48 -1.64 34.35
CA ALA A 554 -8.02 -0.25 34.38
C ALA A 554 -7.08 -0.01 33.18
N PRO A 555 -7.26 1.10 32.44
CA PRO A 555 -6.35 1.44 31.37
C PRO A 555 -4.92 1.56 31.92
N PRO A 556 -3.89 1.18 31.16
CA PRO A 556 -2.52 1.53 31.53
C PRO A 556 -2.44 3.05 31.77
N PRO A 557 -1.68 3.51 32.77
CA PRO A 557 -1.65 4.92 33.12
C PRO A 557 -1.22 5.72 31.89
N ALA A 558 -2.12 6.59 31.44
CA ALA A 558 -1.74 7.66 30.55
C ALA A 558 -0.61 8.44 31.23
N PHE A 559 0.53 8.54 30.57
CA PHE A 559 1.59 9.47 30.94
C PHE A 559 1.04 10.89 30.78
N TYR A 560 0.34 11.37 31.79
CA TYR A 560 0.21 12.79 32.06
C TYR A 560 1.47 13.19 32.82
N PRO A 561 2.35 14.06 32.30
CA PRO A 561 3.34 14.69 33.15
C PRO A 561 2.60 15.36 34.30
N SER A 562 2.90 14.90 35.52
CA SER A 562 2.28 15.42 36.74
C SER A 562 2.59 16.91 36.84
N THR A 563 1.54 17.73 36.96
CA THR A 563 1.63 19.13 37.36
C THR A 563 2.15 19.20 38.78
N THR A 564 3.45 19.04 38.94
CA THR A 564 4.14 19.48 40.14
C THR A 564 4.23 20.99 40.01
N THR A 565 3.54 21.69 40.92
CA THR A 565 3.65 23.14 41.08
C THR A 565 5.08 23.46 41.54
N VAL A 566 6.01 23.48 40.58
CA VAL A 566 7.30 24.14 40.75
C VAL A 566 7.06 25.56 40.29
N LEU A 567 7.12 26.50 41.24
CA LEU A 567 7.30 27.92 40.96
C LEU A 567 8.62 28.07 40.18
N SER A 568 8.50 27.94 38.87
CA SER A 568 9.55 28.16 37.89
C SER A 568 9.14 29.37 37.08
N THR A 569 9.83 30.48 37.31
CA THR A 569 9.80 31.67 36.49
C THR A 569 10.26 31.30 35.07
N TYR A 570 9.33 30.89 34.21
CA TYR A 570 9.58 30.77 32.78
C TYR A 570 9.36 32.14 32.14
N ALA A 571 10.45 32.76 31.70
CA ALA A 571 10.41 33.84 30.74
C ALA A 571 9.85 33.30 29.42
N THR A 572 8.79 33.91 28.93
CA THR A 572 8.25 33.74 27.59
C THR A 572 9.30 34.17 26.56
N THR A 573 9.89 33.23 25.83
CA THR A 573 10.54 33.54 24.56
C THR A 573 9.47 33.51 23.47
N GLU A 574 8.96 34.69 23.12
CA GLU A 574 8.17 34.90 21.91
C GLU A 574 8.97 34.47 20.67
N GLN A 575 8.35 33.78 19.72
CA GLN A 575 8.92 33.63 18.38
C GLN A 575 9.09 35.04 17.77
N PRO A 576 10.25 35.36 17.15
CA PRO A 576 10.46 36.68 16.58
C PRO A 576 9.49 36.91 15.42
N SER A 577 8.66 37.95 15.56
CA SER A 577 7.72 38.39 14.53
C SER A 577 8.47 38.87 13.28
N ILE A 578 7.90 38.61 12.10
CA ILE A 578 8.47 39.06 10.81
C ILE A 578 8.51 40.60 10.82
N PRO A 579 9.67 41.24 10.56
CA PRO A 579 9.79 42.69 10.59
C PRO A 579 8.84 43.39 9.61
N GLN A 580 8.26 44.51 10.01
CA GLN A 580 7.23 45.20 9.22
C GLN A 580 7.69 45.54 7.80
N TRP A 581 8.93 46.01 7.63
CA TRP A 581 9.50 46.33 6.31
C TRP A 581 9.53 45.10 5.37
N LEU A 582 9.72 43.91 5.92
CA LEU A 582 9.74 42.66 5.15
C LEU A 582 8.32 42.17 4.83
N GLN A 583 7.34 42.51 5.67
CA GLN A 583 5.92 42.30 5.35
C GLN A 583 5.44 43.26 4.25
N ASP A 584 5.85 44.53 4.31
CA ASP A 584 5.47 45.54 3.32
C ASP A 584 6.00 45.18 1.91
N LEU A 585 7.19 44.59 1.82
CA LEU A 585 7.76 44.08 0.57
C LEU A 585 7.03 42.84 0.03
N LYS A 586 6.55 41.96 0.91
CA LYS A 586 5.79 40.76 0.52
C LYS A 586 4.50 41.13 -0.21
N ASN A 587 3.83 42.20 0.22
CA ASN A 587 2.54 42.61 -0.31
C ASN A 587 2.60 43.31 -1.68
N HIS A 588 3.80 43.73 -2.13
CA HIS A 588 3.90 44.63 -3.27
C HIS A 588 4.68 44.13 -4.49
N ASN A 589 5.48 43.05 -4.46
CA ASN A 589 6.09 42.48 -5.70
C ASN A 589 6.88 41.15 -5.54
N GLU A 590 6.76 40.41 -4.42
CA GLU A 590 7.48 39.13 -4.14
C GLU A 590 8.99 39.13 -4.46
N SER A 591 9.62 40.29 -4.62
CA SER A 591 11.02 40.41 -5.00
C SER A 591 11.64 41.69 -4.45
N ILE A 592 12.93 41.62 -4.15
CA ILE A 592 13.75 42.71 -3.66
C ILE A 592 14.81 43.06 -4.71
N THR A 593 14.89 44.35 -5.07
CA THR A 593 15.95 44.86 -5.93
C THR A 593 17.14 45.24 -5.07
N THR A 594 18.28 44.59 -5.31
CA THR A 594 19.57 44.89 -4.67
C THR A 594 20.54 45.44 -5.73
N PRO A 595 21.70 46.00 -5.34
CA PRO A 595 22.75 46.35 -6.30
C PRO A 595 23.26 45.18 -7.16
N GLN A 596 22.95 43.93 -6.78
CA GLN A 596 23.34 42.70 -7.47
C GLN A 596 22.25 42.13 -8.39
N GLY A 597 21.04 42.72 -8.43
CA GLY A 597 19.91 42.24 -9.23
C GLY A 597 18.59 42.19 -8.45
N SER A 598 17.52 41.70 -9.09
CA SER A 598 16.24 41.47 -8.43
C SER A 598 16.12 40.00 -8.01
N PHE A 599 15.75 39.76 -6.75
CA PHE A 599 15.70 38.42 -6.14
C PHE A 599 14.33 38.17 -5.51
N LYS A 600 13.78 36.96 -5.65
CA LYS A 600 12.48 36.56 -5.13
C LYS A 600 12.51 36.34 -3.60
N LEU A 601 11.49 36.81 -2.91
CA LEU A 601 11.23 36.62 -1.49
C LEU A 601 10.42 35.32 -1.30
N GLY A 602 11.06 34.14 -1.29
CA GLY A 602 10.41 32.81 -1.23
C GLY A 602 10.55 32.06 0.11
N ARG A 603 9.84 30.94 0.27
CA ARG A 603 10.01 29.96 1.38
C ARG A 603 10.20 28.57 0.78
N GLY A 604 11.17 27.79 1.26
CA GLY A 604 11.32 26.37 0.86
C GLY A 604 11.72 26.11 -0.59
N GLY A 605 12.49 27.00 -1.23
CA GLY A 605 13.07 26.72 -2.56
C GLY A 605 14.12 25.59 -2.49
N ASP A 606 14.28 24.85 -3.59
CA ASP A 606 15.26 23.76 -3.75
C ASP A 606 16.70 24.32 -3.85
N VAL A 607 17.20 24.84 -2.71
CA VAL A 607 18.55 25.39 -2.58
C VAL A 607 19.46 24.31 -2.02
N THR A 608 20.05 23.52 -2.92
CA THR A 608 20.98 22.42 -2.61
C THR A 608 22.38 22.90 -2.19
N ILE A 609 22.75 24.15 -2.50
CA ILE A 609 24.05 24.73 -2.16
C ILE A 609 23.86 25.99 -1.33
N ARG A 610 24.36 25.98 -0.09
CA ARG A 610 24.33 27.14 0.81
C ARG A 610 25.76 27.58 1.13
N PRO A 611 26.28 28.66 0.51
CA PRO A 611 27.64 29.11 0.74
C PRO A 611 27.82 29.70 2.16
N ASN A 612 28.98 29.47 2.76
CA ASN A 612 29.37 30.11 4.02
C ASN A 612 29.50 31.63 3.84
N CYS A 613 29.10 32.38 4.85
CA CYS A 613 29.19 33.83 4.87
C CYS A 613 29.93 34.30 6.13
N PRO A 614 30.81 35.32 6.01
CA PRO A 614 31.79 35.64 7.04
C PRO A 614 31.23 36.46 8.21
N LYS A 615 30.04 37.05 8.07
CA LYS A 615 29.47 37.95 9.09
C LYS A 615 27.94 37.93 9.07
N THR A 616 27.35 37.46 10.16
CA THR A 616 25.91 37.52 10.44
C THR A 616 25.55 38.81 11.21
N PRO A 617 24.26 39.16 11.32
CA PRO A 617 23.79 40.28 12.15
C PRO A 617 24.16 40.21 13.64
N ASN A 618 24.44 39.01 14.18
CA ASN A 618 24.93 38.81 15.56
C ASN A 618 26.46 38.67 15.64
N ASN A 619 27.19 39.03 14.58
CA ASN A 619 28.66 39.06 14.53
C ASN A 619 29.34 37.68 14.68
N SER A 620 28.68 36.61 14.21
CA SER A 620 29.21 35.25 14.10
C SER A 620 29.48 34.87 12.64
N THR A 621 30.07 33.69 12.42
CA THR A 621 30.06 33.04 11.10
C THR A 621 28.68 32.46 10.81
N GLY A 622 28.31 32.38 9.53
CA GLY A 622 27.00 31.89 9.11
C GLY A 622 27.00 31.15 7.79
N VAL A 623 25.82 30.71 7.40
CA VAL A 623 25.53 30.12 6.08
C VAL A 623 24.45 30.96 5.42
N CYS A 624 24.58 31.17 4.12
CA CYS A 624 23.58 31.89 3.35
C CYS A 624 22.27 31.09 3.28
N THR A 625 21.20 31.63 3.86
CA THR A 625 19.90 30.99 3.97
C THR A 625 18.83 31.95 3.47
N ILE A 626 17.74 31.44 2.89
CA ILE A 626 16.61 32.27 2.45
C ILE A 626 16.10 33.10 3.64
N ILE A 627 15.78 34.37 3.43
CA ILE A 627 15.46 35.30 4.54
C ILE A 627 14.36 34.77 5.46
N TYR A 628 13.30 34.15 4.93
CA TYR A 628 12.21 33.59 5.72
C TYR A 628 12.53 32.30 6.48
N ASP A 629 13.68 31.68 6.17
CA ASP A 629 14.18 30.45 6.80
C ASP A 629 15.26 30.77 7.85
N CYS A 630 15.46 32.05 8.18
CA CYS A 630 16.37 32.53 9.24
C CYS A 630 15.68 33.49 10.22
N PRO A 631 14.65 33.06 10.98
CA PRO A 631 13.90 33.95 11.86
C PRO A 631 14.74 34.53 13.02
N GLN A 632 15.84 33.89 13.41
CA GLN A 632 16.71 34.32 14.51
C GLN A 632 17.38 35.69 14.27
N VAL A 633 17.44 36.18 13.04
CA VAL A 633 18.00 37.50 12.74
C VAL A 633 16.95 38.60 12.59
N PHE A 634 15.66 38.28 12.63
CA PHE A 634 14.59 39.25 12.36
C PHE A 634 14.58 40.45 13.28
N SER A 635 14.84 40.26 14.58
CA SER A 635 14.95 41.36 15.53
C SER A 635 16.12 42.32 15.26
N LEU A 636 17.12 41.86 14.50
CA LEU A 636 18.33 42.62 14.15
C LEU A 636 18.23 43.27 12.76
N LEU A 637 17.31 42.80 11.92
CA LEU A 637 17.05 43.37 10.60
C LEU A 637 15.89 44.37 10.71
N THR A 638 16.17 45.58 11.19
CA THR A 638 15.11 46.58 11.44
C THR A 638 14.59 47.26 10.17
N ASP A 639 15.37 47.26 9.09
CA ASP A 639 15.00 47.84 7.80
C ASP A 639 15.78 47.19 6.63
N VAL A 640 15.39 47.55 5.40
CA VAL A 640 16.00 47.07 4.15
C VAL A 640 17.51 47.39 4.06
N ASN A 641 17.96 48.54 4.55
CA ASN A 641 19.36 48.94 4.46
C ASN A 641 20.24 48.09 5.38
N ILE A 642 19.75 47.72 6.56
CA ILE A 642 20.44 46.78 7.44
C ILE A 642 20.47 45.40 6.82
N TYR A 643 19.35 44.93 6.26
CA TYR A 643 19.31 43.66 5.55
C TYR A 643 20.34 43.57 4.41
N LEU A 644 20.46 44.61 3.60
CA LEU A 644 21.39 44.65 2.47
C LEU A 644 22.88 44.49 2.89
N GLN A 645 23.23 44.79 4.14
CA GLN A 645 24.60 44.56 4.65
C GLN A 645 24.93 43.08 4.88
N TYR A 646 23.90 42.25 5.07
CA TYR A 646 24.01 40.81 5.32
C TYR A 646 23.38 39.97 4.20
N PHE A 647 23.02 40.62 3.10
CA PHE A 647 22.45 40.00 1.92
C PHE A 647 23.44 39.03 1.27
N CYS A 648 22.92 37.89 0.85
CA CYS A 648 23.66 36.96 0.00
C CYS A 648 22.72 36.36 -1.04
N PRO A 649 23.13 36.28 -2.33
CA PRO A 649 22.29 35.74 -3.38
C PRO A 649 22.23 34.20 -3.32
N LEU A 650 21.02 33.63 -3.40
CA LEU A 650 20.79 32.19 -3.50
C LEU A 650 20.02 31.86 -4.78
N ASN A 651 20.74 31.64 -5.88
CA ASN A 651 20.16 31.52 -7.22
C ASN A 651 19.26 32.73 -7.54
N GLU A 652 17.95 32.51 -7.67
CA GLU A 652 16.96 33.57 -7.89
C GLU A 652 16.31 34.11 -6.60
N TYR A 653 16.69 33.59 -5.43
CA TYR A 653 16.09 33.94 -4.13
C TYR A 653 16.95 34.91 -3.32
N ALA A 654 16.26 35.69 -2.49
CA ALA A 654 16.85 36.66 -1.58
C ALA A 654 17.28 35.97 -0.26
N GLY A 655 18.59 35.85 -0.06
CA GLY A 655 19.19 35.24 1.13
C GLY A 655 19.68 36.25 2.17
N VAL A 656 19.95 35.75 3.38
CA VAL A 656 20.63 36.45 4.46
C VAL A 656 21.70 35.55 5.07
N CYS A 657 22.81 36.15 5.51
CA CYS A 657 23.81 35.44 6.27
C CYS A 657 23.26 35.02 7.64
N CYS A 658 22.96 33.72 7.76
CA CYS A 658 22.25 33.15 8.89
C CYS A 658 23.22 32.45 9.85
N PRO A 659 23.16 32.68 11.17
CA PRO A 659 23.98 31.97 12.15
C PRO A 659 23.71 30.46 12.08
N VAL A 660 24.78 29.65 12.10
CA VAL A 660 24.75 28.18 12.17
C VAL A 660 24.70 27.70 13.61
#